data_AF-A0A2N5KIM8-F1
#
_entry.id   AF-A0A2N5KIM8-F1
#
_cell.length_a   1.000
_cell.length_b   1.000
_cell.length_c   1.000
_cell.angle_alpha   90.00
_cell.angle_beta   90.00
_cell.angle_gamma   90.00
#
_symmetry.space_group_name_H-M   'P 1'
#
loop_
_entity.id
_entity.type
_entity.pdbx_description
1 polymer ?
#
loop_
_entity_poly.entity_id
_entity_poly.type
_entity_poly.pdbx_seq_one_letter_code
_entity_poly.pdbx_strand_id
1 'polypeptide(L)'
;MTGATVRARSLPIDRPASRRLRAYAFDPSLSTELENAVINNMVLQVPWEIDPEDGSDGLHPGPVGEYLEVIDFDPASGCFYAPINLNDPHLLAQDGLQPSIGNPQFHQQMVYAVAMATIRNFERALGRAAMWAPRRPSEEERGRGDYGKEQYVQRLRIYPHALREANAYYSPQKRALLFGYFPASYADAHYHLPGGTVFTCLSQDIIAHETTHALLHGLHPRFNEASNPDMLAFHEAFADIVALFQHFTFAEVLRHQIAKTRGDLASENLLGQLAQEFGRATGSHGALRDALGQEKNGRWEPTQPDPTAIDRVFEPHARGSLLVAAVFEAFVSIYKTRVADLMRIATSGTGVLPEGQLHPDLVNRLASEAAKSAQHVLNMCIRALDYCPPVDLTFGDYLRALITADYDAVPNDDLGYRVAITEAFRRRGIVPRDVRSLSIDSLRWPEPSGQSFQPNFIQVVPQSGGVARRWSLTSNRAEVFDELRESRRALHSWLKGDLQQVAEVLLGLDLKPDQRGEARFEVHSMRPARRIGPDGVTSMDMVIEITQWRPGFFGPDPTLPSAGGGLAVTPHPDEGFVFRGGCSLLVDIETARVRYAIVKDIKDTGRLERQRAFLRGDTDTSLRATYFRAIDREQGEPFAFLHRIAD
;
A
#
# COMPACT_ATOMS: atom_id res chain seq x y z
N MET A 1 33.42 -45.61 44.79
CA MET A 1 32.96 -44.24 44.45
C MET A 1 32.97 -44.10 42.94
N THR A 2 31.83 -44.29 42.29
CA THR A 2 31.66 -44.09 40.84
C THR A 2 31.36 -42.62 40.60
N GLY A 3 32.36 -41.86 40.15
CA GLY A 3 32.21 -40.46 39.78
C GLY A 3 31.32 -40.34 38.54
N ALA A 4 30.09 -39.85 38.75
CA ALA A 4 29.23 -39.45 37.65
C ALA A 4 29.80 -38.17 37.02
N THR A 5 30.46 -38.32 35.87
CA THR A 5 30.83 -37.19 35.01
C THR A 5 29.57 -36.50 34.52
N VAL A 6 29.25 -35.35 35.13
CA VAL A 6 28.23 -34.42 34.63
C VAL A 6 28.76 -33.85 33.31
N ARG A 7 28.24 -34.32 32.17
CA ARG A 7 28.51 -33.69 30.87
C ARG A 7 27.82 -32.33 30.86
N ALA A 8 28.61 -31.25 30.82
CA ALA A 8 28.10 -29.91 30.58
C ALA A 8 27.38 -29.90 29.22
N ARG A 9 26.07 -29.71 29.22
CA ARG A 9 25.30 -29.43 28.00
C ARG A 9 25.55 -27.97 27.64
N SER A 10 26.25 -27.71 26.53
CA SER A 10 26.31 -26.37 25.96
C SER A 10 24.93 -25.98 25.47
N LEU A 11 24.43 -24.82 25.90
CA LEU A 11 23.22 -24.23 25.31
C LEU A 11 23.53 -23.88 23.84
N PRO A 12 22.64 -24.21 22.89
CA PRO A 12 22.81 -23.79 21.51
C PRO A 12 22.78 -22.26 21.43
N ILE A 13 23.54 -21.69 20.49
CA ILE A 13 23.48 -20.26 20.20
C ILE A 13 22.17 -20.02 19.46
N ASP A 14 21.26 -19.28 20.10
CA ASP A 14 19.99 -18.92 19.48
C ASP A 14 20.23 -17.99 18.30
N ARG A 15 19.46 -18.22 17.24
CA ARG A 15 19.53 -17.39 16.04
C ARG A 15 18.85 -16.05 16.30
N PRO A 16 19.38 -14.95 15.74
CA PRO A 16 18.74 -13.65 15.85
C PRO A 16 17.39 -13.64 15.11
N ALA A 17 16.41 -12.94 15.66
CA ALA A 17 15.09 -12.81 15.05
C ALA A 17 15.08 -11.96 13.77
N SER A 18 16.11 -11.12 13.58
CA SER A 18 16.22 -10.20 12.45
C SER A 18 17.67 -9.95 12.05
N ARG A 19 17.89 -9.75 10.76
CA ARG A 19 19.09 -9.15 10.18
C ARG A 19 19.01 -7.63 10.29
N ARG A 20 20.14 -7.01 10.59
CA ARG A 20 20.29 -5.56 10.59
C ARG A 20 21.03 -5.16 9.32
N LEU A 21 20.44 -4.28 8.52
CA LEU A 21 20.98 -3.84 7.24
C LEU A 21 20.99 -2.31 7.17
N ARG A 22 22.14 -1.74 6.87
CA ARG A 22 22.29 -0.30 6.62
C ARG A 22 21.59 0.10 5.33
N ALA A 23 20.97 1.27 5.34
CA ALA A 23 20.27 1.88 4.22
C ALA A 23 20.49 3.40 4.23
N TYR A 24 20.29 4.04 3.08
CA TYR A 24 20.20 5.48 3.03
C TYR A 24 18.86 5.96 3.63
N ALA A 25 18.90 7.02 4.43
CA ALA A 25 17.67 7.66 4.91
C ALA A 25 17.00 8.52 3.85
N PHE A 26 17.80 9.34 3.19
CA PHE A 26 17.44 10.28 2.15
C PHE A 26 18.31 10.07 0.91
N ASP A 27 18.05 10.85 -0.13
CA ASP A 27 18.84 10.81 -1.35
C ASP A 27 20.35 10.95 -1.06
N PRO A 28 21.21 10.11 -1.67
CA PRO A 28 22.65 10.12 -1.43
C PRO A 28 23.31 11.49 -1.67
N SER A 29 22.76 12.33 -2.53
CA SER A 29 23.24 13.70 -2.79
C SER A 29 23.28 14.58 -1.53
N LEU A 30 22.38 14.34 -0.58
CA LEU A 30 22.35 15.07 0.68
C LEU A 30 23.51 14.71 1.59
N SER A 31 24.22 13.58 1.35
CA SER A 31 25.42 13.20 2.11
C SER A 31 26.65 14.05 1.79
N THR A 32 26.55 15.00 0.85
CA THR A 32 27.63 15.93 0.52
C THR A 32 27.83 17.01 1.59
N GLU A 33 26.82 17.28 2.42
CA GLU A 33 26.89 18.20 3.54
C GLU A 33 27.17 17.45 4.86
N LEU A 34 28.14 17.92 5.65
CA LEU A 34 28.56 17.26 6.89
C LEU A 34 27.40 17.09 7.90
N GLU A 35 26.50 18.07 7.97
CA GLU A 35 25.33 18.03 8.86
C GLU A 35 24.39 16.87 8.49
N ASN A 36 24.23 16.59 7.20
CA ASN A 36 23.32 15.56 6.68
C ASN A 36 23.99 14.18 6.57
N ALA A 37 25.31 14.11 6.38
CA ALA A 37 26.06 12.86 6.23
C ALA A 37 25.95 11.91 7.43
N VAL A 38 25.83 12.45 8.65
CA VAL A 38 25.66 11.64 9.87
C VAL A 38 24.24 11.08 9.97
N ILE A 39 23.26 11.79 9.41
CA ILE A 39 21.83 11.47 9.51
C ILE A 39 21.39 10.55 8.36
N ASN A 40 22.12 10.58 7.24
CA ASN A 40 21.72 9.86 6.03
C ASN A 40 21.92 8.33 6.10
N ASN A 41 22.39 7.80 7.23
CA ASN A 41 22.60 6.38 7.43
C ASN A 41 21.58 5.86 8.43
N MET A 42 20.74 4.91 8.03
CA MET A 42 19.82 4.22 8.92
C MET A 42 20.12 2.71 8.97
N VAL A 43 19.57 2.02 9.96
CA VAL A 43 19.65 0.55 10.06
C VAL A 43 18.24 -0.05 10.11
N LEU A 44 17.90 -0.84 9.09
CA LEU A 44 16.65 -1.56 8.96
C LEU A 44 16.75 -2.95 9.59
N GLN A 45 15.66 -3.40 10.22
CA GLN A 45 15.53 -4.77 10.75
C GLN A 45 14.69 -5.62 9.82
N VAL A 46 15.34 -6.50 9.07
CA VAL A 46 14.73 -7.47 8.16
C VAL A 46 14.54 -8.80 8.89
N PRO A 47 13.37 -9.45 8.83
CA PRO A 47 13.17 -10.77 9.44
C PRO A 47 14.24 -11.77 9.00
N TRP A 48 14.67 -12.64 9.92
CA TRP A 48 15.57 -13.73 9.55
C TRP A 48 14.79 -14.82 8.83
N GLU A 49 14.96 -14.92 7.51
CA GLU A 49 14.30 -15.91 6.68
C GLU A 49 14.94 -17.30 6.88
N ILE A 50 14.11 -18.32 7.01
CA ILE A 50 14.53 -19.71 7.23
C ILE A 50 14.02 -20.60 6.12
N ASP A 51 14.81 -21.60 5.75
CA ASP A 51 14.34 -22.67 4.87
C ASP A 51 13.33 -23.55 5.65
N PRO A 52 12.11 -23.76 5.15
CA PRO A 52 11.11 -24.58 5.83
C PRO A 52 11.48 -26.06 5.97
N GLU A 53 12.33 -26.61 5.08
CA GLU A 53 12.62 -28.06 5.03
C GLU A 53 13.65 -28.48 6.08
N ASP A 54 14.75 -27.75 6.18
CA ASP A 54 15.86 -28.08 7.08
C ASP A 54 16.09 -27.07 8.19
N GLY A 55 15.30 -25.98 8.19
CA GLY A 55 15.45 -24.89 9.13
C GLY A 55 16.81 -24.21 8.99
N SER A 56 17.47 -24.26 7.84
CA SER A 56 18.71 -23.52 7.58
C SER A 56 18.41 -22.07 7.20
N ASP A 57 19.44 -21.35 6.76
CA ASP A 57 19.29 -19.97 6.33
C ASP A 57 18.62 -19.92 4.95
N GLY A 58 17.45 -19.28 4.86
CA GLY A 58 16.67 -19.23 3.62
C GLY A 58 17.12 -18.14 2.64
N LEU A 59 18.16 -17.36 2.96
CA LEU A 59 18.60 -16.23 2.15
C LEU A 59 19.86 -16.56 1.34
N HIS A 60 19.74 -16.54 0.02
CA HIS A 60 20.87 -16.78 -0.89
C HIS A 60 21.48 -15.47 -1.44
N PRO A 61 22.72 -15.48 -1.98
CA PRO A 61 23.35 -14.29 -2.56
C PRO A 61 22.54 -13.66 -3.71
N GLY A 62 22.61 -12.33 -3.84
CA GLY A 62 21.77 -11.58 -4.78
C GLY A 62 20.35 -11.50 -4.23
N PRO A 63 20.22 -10.96 -3.00
CA PRO A 63 19.44 -11.53 -1.92
C PRO A 63 18.16 -12.18 -2.42
N VAL A 64 18.14 -13.51 -2.38
CA VAL A 64 17.00 -14.34 -2.79
C VAL A 64 16.42 -14.95 -1.52
N GLY A 65 15.28 -14.42 -1.09
CA GLY A 65 14.53 -14.88 0.07
C GLY A 65 13.18 -15.49 -0.30
N GLU A 66 12.25 -15.56 0.64
CA GLU A 66 10.88 -16.03 0.43
C GLU A 66 10.05 -15.02 -0.39
N TYR A 67 10.23 -13.72 -0.15
CA TYR A 67 9.40 -12.68 -0.78
C TYR A 67 10.02 -12.06 -2.02
N LEU A 68 11.35 -11.94 -2.05
CA LEU A 68 12.08 -11.10 -3.00
C LEU A 68 13.23 -11.88 -3.64
N GLU A 69 13.52 -11.53 -4.89
CA GLU A 69 14.68 -12.00 -5.66
C GLU A 69 15.35 -10.77 -6.30
N VAL A 70 16.57 -10.42 -5.87
CA VAL A 70 17.30 -9.28 -6.44
C VAL A 70 18.19 -9.75 -7.59
N ILE A 71 17.85 -9.32 -8.80
CA ILE A 71 18.57 -9.68 -10.03
C ILE A 71 19.23 -8.41 -10.57
N ASP A 72 20.51 -8.27 -10.34
CA ASP A 72 21.25 -7.07 -10.70
C ASP A 72 21.91 -7.19 -12.10
N PHE A 73 21.05 -7.23 -13.13
CA PHE A 73 21.45 -7.17 -14.53
C PHE A 73 21.28 -5.75 -15.05
N ASP A 74 22.33 -5.18 -15.66
CA ASP A 74 22.30 -3.90 -16.35
C ASP A 74 22.24 -4.12 -17.87
N PRO A 75 21.07 -3.97 -18.50
CA PRO A 75 20.93 -4.19 -19.94
C PRO A 75 21.80 -3.26 -20.77
N ALA A 76 22.07 -2.05 -20.28
CA ALA A 76 22.82 -1.05 -21.04
C ALA A 76 24.34 -1.29 -20.99
N SER A 77 24.82 -2.02 -19.98
CA SER A 77 26.20 -2.50 -19.89
C SER A 77 26.35 -3.97 -20.32
N GLY A 78 25.24 -4.70 -20.46
CA GLY A 78 25.19 -6.11 -20.87
C GLY A 78 25.81 -7.07 -19.85
N CYS A 79 25.80 -6.72 -18.55
CA CYS A 79 26.47 -7.49 -17.50
C CYS A 79 25.61 -7.67 -16.24
N PHE A 80 25.96 -8.69 -15.46
CA PHE A 80 25.46 -8.86 -14.10
C PHE A 80 26.48 -8.29 -13.11
N TYR A 81 26.01 -7.51 -12.16
CA TYR A 81 26.83 -7.12 -11.01
C TYR A 81 26.95 -8.29 -10.02
N ALA A 82 28.06 -8.33 -9.27
CA ALA A 82 28.32 -9.40 -8.33
C ALA A 82 27.21 -9.45 -7.26
N PRO A 83 26.60 -10.62 -6.99
CA PRO A 83 25.54 -10.74 -6.00
C PRO A 83 26.11 -10.49 -4.59
N ILE A 84 25.41 -9.72 -3.76
CA ILE A 84 25.76 -9.57 -2.35
C ILE A 84 25.34 -10.81 -1.55
N ASN A 85 26.23 -11.33 -0.70
CA ASN A 85 25.91 -12.40 0.23
C ASN A 85 25.64 -11.84 1.64
N LEU A 86 24.38 -11.58 1.98
CA LEU A 86 23.98 -11.04 3.29
C LEU A 86 24.21 -12.02 4.47
N ASN A 87 24.67 -13.24 4.19
CA ASN A 87 25.10 -14.23 5.19
C ASN A 87 26.62 -14.21 5.45
N ASP A 88 27.38 -13.33 4.80
CA ASP A 88 28.80 -13.19 5.09
C ASP A 88 29.01 -12.77 6.57
N PRO A 89 29.84 -13.50 7.35
CA PRO A 89 30.07 -13.18 8.76
C PRO A 89 30.53 -11.73 9.01
N HIS A 90 31.28 -11.14 8.08
CA HIS A 90 31.74 -9.76 8.21
C HIS A 90 30.60 -8.76 8.02
N LEU A 91 29.68 -9.04 7.08
CA LEU A 91 28.50 -8.19 6.88
C LEU A 91 27.54 -8.31 8.06
N LEU A 92 27.33 -9.51 8.59
CA LEU A 92 26.52 -9.73 9.79
C LEU A 92 27.06 -8.97 11.02
N ALA A 93 28.37 -8.88 11.15
CA ALA A 93 29.02 -8.13 12.23
C ALA A 93 28.97 -6.59 12.07
N GLN A 94 28.62 -6.09 10.88
CA GLN A 94 28.67 -4.65 10.54
C GLN A 94 27.29 -4.04 10.28
N ASP A 95 26.21 -4.80 10.48
CA ASP A 95 24.85 -4.46 10.05
C ASP A 95 24.76 -4.25 8.52
N GLY A 96 25.47 -5.07 7.73
CA GLY A 96 25.53 -4.97 6.27
C GLY A 96 26.63 -4.03 5.74
N LEU A 97 26.61 -3.78 4.44
CA LEU A 97 27.52 -2.83 3.77
C LEU A 97 27.21 -1.39 4.19
N GLN A 98 28.26 -0.57 4.27
CA GLN A 98 28.10 0.88 4.43
C GLN A 98 27.42 1.48 3.19
N PRO A 99 26.56 2.51 3.37
CA PRO A 99 25.93 3.18 2.24
C PRO A 99 26.93 3.74 1.23
N SER A 100 26.70 3.43 -0.04
CA SER A 100 27.61 3.76 -1.13
C SER A 100 26.89 3.87 -2.47
N ILE A 101 27.13 4.98 -3.17
CA ILE A 101 26.63 5.23 -4.54
C ILE A 101 27.42 4.41 -5.58
N GLY A 102 28.69 4.10 -5.28
CA GLY A 102 29.60 3.46 -6.22
C GLY A 102 29.64 1.94 -6.12
N ASN A 103 28.90 1.34 -5.19
CA ASN A 103 28.94 -0.10 -4.94
C ASN A 103 27.58 -0.76 -5.29
N PRO A 104 27.47 -1.45 -6.43
CA PRO A 104 26.26 -2.16 -6.83
C PRO A 104 25.77 -3.19 -5.80
N GLN A 105 26.66 -3.81 -5.02
CA GLN A 105 26.25 -4.72 -3.94
C GLN A 105 25.47 -4.00 -2.84
N PHE A 106 25.81 -2.73 -2.55
CA PHE A 106 25.02 -1.92 -1.64
C PHE A 106 23.65 -1.58 -2.23
N HIS A 107 23.55 -1.35 -3.55
CA HIS A 107 22.26 -1.09 -4.21
C HIS A 107 21.33 -2.30 -4.04
N GLN A 108 21.85 -3.52 -4.19
CA GLN A 108 21.11 -4.76 -3.90
C GLN A 108 20.66 -4.87 -2.44
N GLN A 109 21.53 -4.51 -1.48
CA GLN A 109 21.17 -4.46 -0.06
C GLN A 109 20.06 -3.44 0.21
N MET A 110 20.16 -2.25 -0.37
CA MET A 110 19.24 -1.13 -0.18
C MET A 110 17.83 -1.52 -0.63
N VAL A 111 17.68 -1.99 -1.88
CA VAL A 111 16.36 -2.37 -2.41
C VAL A 111 15.73 -3.52 -1.62
N TYR A 112 16.52 -4.51 -1.22
CA TYR A 112 16.03 -5.65 -0.46
C TYR A 112 15.59 -5.24 0.95
N ALA A 113 16.42 -4.45 1.65
CA ALA A 113 16.13 -4.04 3.02
C ALA A 113 14.87 -3.17 3.12
N VAL A 114 14.73 -2.19 2.22
CA VAL A 114 13.56 -1.30 2.19
C VAL A 114 12.30 -2.03 1.77
N ALA A 115 12.35 -2.86 0.72
CA ALA A 115 11.18 -3.61 0.26
C ALA A 115 10.70 -4.62 1.33
N MET A 116 11.61 -5.31 2.03
CA MET A 116 11.25 -6.19 3.16
C MET A 116 10.64 -5.42 4.33
N ALA A 117 11.11 -4.19 4.61
CA ALA A 117 10.50 -3.33 5.62
C ALA A 117 9.05 -2.96 5.24
N THR A 118 8.81 -2.64 3.97
CA THR A 118 7.46 -2.35 3.44
C THR A 118 6.54 -3.57 3.52
N ILE A 119 7.01 -4.75 3.11
CA ILE A 119 6.25 -6.01 3.27
C ILE A 119 5.88 -6.23 4.74
N ARG A 120 6.83 -6.08 5.66
CA ARG A 120 6.61 -6.27 7.09
C ARG A 120 5.58 -5.30 7.66
N ASN A 121 5.53 -4.06 7.20
CA ASN A 121 4.50 -3.09 7.58
C ASN A 121 3.10 -3.57 7.15
N PHE A 122 2.95 -4.11 5.94
CA PHE A 122 1.69 -4.68 5.47
C PHE A 122 1.26 -5.90 6.29
N GLU A 123 2.19 -6.82 6.51
CA GLU A 123 1.92 -8.04 7.25
C GLU A 123 1.53 -7.78 8.70
N ARG A 124 2.19 -6.81 9.35
CA ARG A 124 1.84 -6.37 10.70
C ARG A 124 0.49 -5.68 10.77
N ALA A 125 0.17 -4.83 9.79
CA ALA A 125 -1.08 -4.10 9.79
C ALA A 125 -2.27 -5.02 9.50
N LEU A 126 -2.14 -5.94 8.55
CA LEU A 126 -3.21 -6.85 8.10
C LEU A 126 -3.28 -8.15 8.91
N GLY A 127 -2.18 -8.52 9.57
CA GLY A 127 -2.04 -9.73 10.38
C GLY A 127 -2.00 -11.03 9.59
N ARG A 128 -1.53 -10.99 8.33
CA ARG A 128 -1.39 -12.15 7.44
C ARG A 128 -0.15 -11.99 6.57
N ALA A 129 0.36 -13.10 6.06
CA ALA A 129 1.46 -13.09 5.10
C ALA A 129 1.05 -12.40 3.78
N ALA A 130 1.94 -11.59 3.21
CA ALA A 130 1.67 -10.89 1.96
C ALA A 130 1.72 -11.84 0.75
N MET A 131 0.78 -11.67 -0.19
CA MET A 131 0.73 -12.44 -1.44
C MET A 131 0.96 -11.52 -2.63
N TRP A 132 1.76 -12.00 -3.58
CA TRP A 132 1.91 -11.32 -4.87
C TRP A 132 0.75 -11.66 -5.80
N ALA A 133 0.44 -10.75 -6.72
CA ALA A 133 -0.59 -11.00 -7.72
C ALA A 133 -0.23 -12.27 -8.53
N PRO A 134 -1.17 -13.22 -8.69
CA PRO A 134 -0.88 -14.46 -9.41
C PRO A 134 -0.57 -14.20 -10.88
N ARG A 135 0.25 -15.05 -11.50
CA ARG A 135 0.44 -15.02 -12.95
C ARG A 135 -0.76 -15.67 -13.61
N ARG A 136 -1.36 -14.96 -14.57
CA ARG A 136 -2.43 -15.48 -15.42
C ARG A 136 -1.85 -15.80 -16.80
N PRO A 137 -1.94 -17.05 -17.27
CA PRO A 137 -1.43 -17.43 -18.58
C PRO A 137 -2.20 -16.73 -19.71
N SER A 138 -1.46 -16.32 -20.74
CA SER A 138 -1.99 -15.61 -21.92
C SER A 138 -2.91 -16.51 -22.74
N GLU A 139 -3.72 -15.93 -23.64
CA GLU A 139 -4.60 -16.72 -24.52
C GLU A 139 -3.83 -17.69 -25.42
N GLU A 140 -2.64 -17.30 -25.87
CA GLU A 140 -1.73 -18.16 -26.65
C GLU A 140 -1.18 -19.34 -25.82
N GLU A 141 -0.87 -19.10 -24.53
CA GLU A 141 -0.40 -20.12 -23.59
C GLU A 141 -1.53 -21.12 -23.23
N ARG A 142 -2.78 -20.64 -23.15
CA ARG A 142 -3.98 -21.48 -22.89
C ARG A 142 -4.26 -22.47 -24.02
N GLY A 143 -3.87 -22.17 -25.25
CA GLY A 143 -4.07 -23.04 -26.42
C GLY A 143 -3.15 -24.26 -26.49
N ARG A 144 -2.11 -24.35 -25.63
CA ARG A 144 -1.06 -25.40 -25.69
C ARG A 144 -1.15 -26.48 -24.60
N GLY A 145 -2.22 -26.54 -23.81
CA GLY A 145 -2.44 -27.55 -22.75
C GLY A 145 -3.20 -26.98 -21.54
N ASP A 146 -3.40 -27.77 -20.47
CA ASP A 146 -4.17 -27.46 -19.22
C ASP A 146 -3.58 -26.31 -18.36
N TYR A 147 -2.89 -25.36 -18.98
CA TYR A 147 -2.35 -24.12 -18.41
C TYR A 147 -3.42 -23.02 -18.34
N GLY A 148 -4.67 -23.34 -18.00
CA GLY A 148 -5.74 -22.34 -17.79
C GLY A 148 -5.77 -21.73 -16.38
N LYS A 149 -4.79 -22.06 -15.54
CA LYS A 149 -4.83 -21.93 -14.09
C LYS A 149 -4.00 -20.73 -13.61
N GLU A 150 -4.52 -19.96 -12.65
CA GLU A 150 -3.73 -18.96 -11.91
C GLU A 150 -2.51 -19.65 -11.28
N GLN A 151 -1.34 -19.04 -11.44
CA GLN A 151 -0.06 -19.55 -10.95
C GLN A 151 0.43 -18.72 -9.78
N TYR A 152 0.87 -19.40 -8.73
CA TYR A 152 1.51 -18.79 -7.56
C TYR A 152 2.80 -18.08 -7.98
N VAL A 153 3.01 -16.88 -7.41
CA VAL A 153 4.24 -16.11 -7.56
C VAL A 153 4.88 -16.03 -6.19
N GLN A 154 5.97 -16.77 -5.98
CA GLN A 154 6.68 -16.78 -4.71
C GLN A 154 7.38 -15.46 -4.46
N ARG A 155 8.15 -15.00 -5.46
CA ARG A 155 9.07 -13.87 -5.33
C ARG A 155 8.72 -12.74 -6.29
N LEU A 156 8.76 -11.51 -5.78
CA LEU A 156 8.81 -10.30 -6.59
C LEU A 156 10.27 -10.08 -7.01
N ARG A 157 10.51 -9.88 -8.29
CA ARG A 157 11.86 -9.60 -8.80
C ARG A 157 12.20 -8.13 -8.63
N ILE A 158 13.44 -7.83 -8.29
CA ILE A 158 13.91 -6.45 -8.21
C ILE A 158 15.15 -6.29 -9.07
N TYR A 159 15.14 -5.30 -9.96
CA TYR A 159 16.24 -4.96 -10.84
C TYR A 159 16.75 -3.54 -10.50
N PRO A 160 17.83 -3.41 -9.70
CA PRO A 160 18.37 -2.11 -9.29
C PRO A 160 18.86 -1.23 -10.45
N HIS A 161 19.28 -1.85 -11.56
CA HIS A 161 19.84 -1.17 -12.74
C HIS A 161 19.10 -1.55 -14.03
N ALA A 162 17.77 -1.51 -14.00
CA ALA A 162 16.92 -2.04 -15.06
C ALA A 162 16.92 -1.20 -16.36
N LEU A 163 17.06 0.13 -16.25
CA LEU A 163 16.94 1.06 -17.38
C LEU A 163 17.82 2.31 -17.22
N ARG A 164 18.22 2.91 -18.36
CA ARG A 164 18.89 4.22 -18.41
C ARG A 164 17.88 5.34 -18.68
N GLU A 165 16.97 5.56 -17.75
CA GLU A 165 15.91 6.58 -17.83
C GLU A 165 15.65 7.12 -16.41
N ALA A 166 15.20 8.36 -16.32
CA ALA A 166 14.75 8.98 -15.07
C ALA A 166 13.36 8.45 -14.71
N ASN A 167 13.30 7.18 -14.32
CA ASN A 167 12.04 6.49 -14.02
C ASN A 167 12.31 5.29 -13.10
N ALA A 168 11.32 4.93 -12.30
CA ALA A 168 11.23 3.67 -11.57
C ALA A 168 9.77 3.24 -11.55
N TYR A 169 9.50 1.95 -11.75
CA TYR A 169 8.12 1.46 -11.78
C TYR A 169 8.01 -0.02 -11.42
N TYR A 170 6.88 -0.39 -10.83
CA TYR A 170 6.40 -1.77 -10.76
C TYR A 170 5.84 -2.22 -12.12
N SER A 171 6.30 -3.36 -12.62
CA SER A 171 5.77 -4.05 -13.80
C SER A 171 4.78 -5.16 -13.40
N PRO A 172 3.48 -5.00 -13.67
CA PRO A 172 2.49 -6.05 -13.46
C PRO A 172 2.75 -7.29 -14.30
N GLN A 173 3.24 -7.14 -15.53
CA GLN A 173 3.47 -8.30 -16.41
C GLN A 173 4.64 -9.14 -15.91
N LYS A 174 5.74 -8.51 -15.53
CA LYS A 174 6.96 -9.20 -15.12
C LYS A 174 6.94 -9.60 -13.65
N ARG A 175 6.02 -9.05 -12.84
CA ARG A 175 6.04 -9.14 -11.38
C ARG A 175 7.40 -8.68 -10.86
N ALA A 176 7.79 -7.47 -11.27
CA ALA A 176 9.12 -6.96 -11.03
C ALA A 176 9.13 -5.45 -10.72
N LEU A 177 10.04 -5.01 -9.86
CA LEU A 177 10.40 -3.61 -9.69
C LEU A 177 11.57 -3.29 -10.61
N LEU A 178 11.44 -2.24 -11.41
CA LEU A 178 12.44 -1.81 -12.38
C LEU A 178 12.90 -0.41 -12.01
N PHE A 179 14.17 -0.28 -11.61
CA PHE A 179 14.78 0.99 -11.21
C PHE A 179 15.69 1.53 -12.31
N GLY A 180 15.51 2.80 -12.64
CA GLY A 180 16.33 3.53 -13.59
C GLY A 180 17.50 4.27 -12.97
N TYR A 181 18.47 4.60 -13.82
CA TYR A 181 19.58 5.47 -13.48
C TYR A 181 19.87 6.45 -14.63
N PHE A 182 20.26 7.67 -14.29
CA PHE A 182 20.39 8.77 -15.25
C PHE A 182 21.44 9.80 -14.80
N PRO A 183 22.03 10.59 -15.71
CA PRO A 183 22.94 11.66 -15.32
C PRO A 183 22.16 12.78 -14.61
N ALA A 184 22.69 13.28 -13.50
CA ALA A 184 22.15 14.44 -12.81
C ALA A 184 22.15 15.67 -13.73
N SER A 185 21.07 16.45 -13.69
CA SER A 185 20.96 17.70 -14.46
C SER A 185 21.98 18.72 -13.98
N TYR A 186 22.47 19.57 -14.90
CA TYR A 186 23.32 20.71 -14.56
C TYR A 186 22.60 21.74 -13.66
N ALA A 187 21.25 21.74 -13.64
CA ALA A 187 20.45 22.58 -12.76
C ALA A 187 20.50 22.12 -11.28
N ASP A 188 20.82 20.85 -11.03
CA ASP A 188 20.94 20.25 -9.68
C ASP A 188 22.39 20.17 -9.17
N ALA A 189 23.30 20.90 -9.83
CA ALA A 189 24.75 20.93 -9.56
C ALA A 189 25.13 21.41 -8.14
N HIS A 190 24.17 21.90 -7.34
CA HIS A 190 24.39 22.23 -5.94
C HIS A 190 24.53 21.01 -5.04
N TYR A 191 23.90 19.88 -5.38
CA TYR A 191 23.86 18.66 -4.54
C TYR A 191 24.47 17.44 -5.23
N HIS A 192 24.56 17.45 -6.56
CA HIS A 192 25.20 16.40 -7.35
C HIS A 192 26.47 16.91 -8.02
N LEU A 193 27.46 16.02 -8.15
CA LEU A 193 28.58 16.26 -9.07
C LEU A 193 27.99 16.48 -10.48
N PRO A 194 28.31 17.56 -11.20
CA PRO A 194 27.85 17.74 -12.57
C PRO A 194 28.24 16.53 -13.43
N GLY A 195 27.23 15.84 -14.00
CA GLY A 195 27.43 14.59 -14.75
C GLY A 195 27.51 13.31 -13.90
N GLY A 196 27.33 13.39 -12.58
CA GLY A 196 27.19 12.22 -11.70
C GLY A 196 25.91 11.43 -11.99
N THR A 197 25.91 10.13 -11.70
CA THR A 197 24.74 9.27 -11.93
C THR A 197 23.83 9.24 -10.71
N VAL A 198 22.55 9.51 -10.94
CA VAL A 198 21.47 9.31 -9.96
C VAL A 198 20.92 7.90 -10.14
N PHE A 199 20.74 7.20 -9.03
CA PHE A 199 20.18 5.84 -9.00
C PHE A 199 18.88 5.86 -8.20
N THR A 200 17.76 5.60 -8.87
CA THR A 200 16.45 5.56 -8.20
C THR A 200 16.36 4.43 -7.16
N CYS A 201 17.14 3.36 -7.34
CA CYS A 201 17.26 2.24 -6.38
C CYS A 201 18.00 2.60 -5.08
N LEU A 202 18.49 3.84 -4.93
CA LEU A 202 19.07 4.34 -3.68
C LEU A 202 18.11 5.23 -2.88
N SER A 203 16.93 5.52 -3.41
CA SER A 203 15.89 6.24 -2.67
C SER A 203 14.96 5.28 -1.96
N GLN A 204 14.94 5.35 -0.63
CA GLN A 204 14.02 4.57 0.19
C GLN A 204 12.56 4.78 -0.23
N ASP A 205 12.19 6.02 -0.50
CA ASP A 205 10.80 6.40 -0.74
C ASP A 205 10.32 5.86 -2.08
N ILE A 206 11.16 5.89 -3.13
CA ILE A 206 10.86 5.24 -4.41
C ILE A 206 10.70 3.73 -4.21
N ILE A 207 11.63 3.07 -3.50
CA ILE A 207 11.54 1.62 -3.30
C ILE A 207 10.25 1.25 -2.56
N ALA A 208 9.90 1.99 -1.51
CA ALA A 208 8.67 1.75 -0.74
C ALA A 208 7.41 2.04 -1.57
N HIS A 209 7.42 3.09 -2.39
CA HIS A 209 6.34 3.44 -3.31
C HIS A 209 6.10 2.31 -4.32
N GLU A 210 7.13 1.87 -5.04
CA GLU A 210 7.00 0.80 -6.04
C GLU A 210 6.66 -0.57 -5.43
N THR A 211 7.21 -0.87 -4.26
CA THR A 211 6.83 -2.07 -3.51
C THR A 211 5.35 -2.03 -3.11
N THR A 212 4.82 -0.85 -2.81
CA THR A 212 3.40 -0.66 -2.46
C THR A 212 2.50 -0.95 -3.65
N HIS A 213 2.86 -0.54 -4.87
CA HIS A 213 2.11 -0.93 -6.08
C HIS A 213 2.04 -2.45 -6.24
N ALA A 214 3.15 -3.16 -6.01
CA ALA A 214 3.18 -4.62 -6.08
C ALA A 214 2.29 -5.29 -5.02
N LEU A 215 2.30 -4.77 -3.79
CA LEU A 215 1.47 -5.26 -2.68
C LEU A 215 -0.01 -4.97 -2.91
N LEU A 216 -0.35 -3.76 -3.37
CA LEU A 216 -1.72 -3.37 -3.68
C LEU A 216 -2.27 -4.20 -4.84
N HIS A 217 -1.47 -4.49 -5.86
CA HIS A 217 -1.87 -5.40 -6.93
C HIS A 217 -2.13 -6.82 -6.41
N GLY A 218 -1.35 -7.30 -5.45
CA GLY A 218 -1.58 -8.59 -4.80
C GLY A 218 -2.89 -8.64 -3.99
N LEU A 219 -3.22 -7.55 -3.29
CA LEU A 219 -4.41 -7.45 -2.44
C LEU A 219 -5.69 -7.18 -3.22
N HIS A 220 -5.66 -6.19 -4.13
CA HIS A 220 -6.80 -5.64 -4.85
C HIS A 220 -6.53 -5.54 -6.36
N PRO A 221 -6.51 -6.66 -7.11
CA PRO A 221 -6.15 -6.63 -8.52
C PRO A 221 -7.01 -5.73 -9.41
N ARG A 222 -8.25 -5.46 -8.99
CA ARG A 222 -9.21 -4.62 -9.72
C ARG A 222 -9.00 -3.12 -9.50
N PHE A 223 -8.13 -2.70 -8.60
CA PHE A 223 -7.89 -1.27 -8.39
C PHE A 223 -7.12 -0.63 -9.56
N ASN A 224 -6.41 -1.44 -10.35
CA ASN A 224 -5.77 -1.02 -11.60
C ASN A 224 -6.77 -0.59 -12.69
N GLU A 225 -8.07 -0.80 -12.50
CA GLU A 225 -9.11 -0.38 -13.43
C GLU A 225 -9.62 1.02 -13.09
N ALA A 226 -9.34 1.98 -13.96
CA ALA A 226 -9.75 3.37 -13.78
C ALA A 226 -11.25 3.57 -14.09
N SER A 227 -12.10 3.27 -13.11
CA SER A 227 -13.57 3.43 -13.21
C SER A 227 -14.06 4.84 -12.84
N ASN A 228 -13.24 5.61 -12.12
CA ASN A 228 -13.53 6.98 -11.69
C ASN A 228 -12.21 7.77 -11.46
N PRO A 229 -12.24 9.10 -11.26
CA PRO A 229 -11.04 9.91 -11.04
C PRO A 229 -10.21 9.55 -9.81
N ASP A 230 -10.83 9.02 -8.76
CA ASP A 230 -10.15 8.64 -7.52
C ASP A 230 -9.34 7.34 -7.65
N MET A 231 -9.63 6.46 -8.61
CA MET A 231 -8.97 5.14 -8.68
C MET A 231 -7.46 5.24 -8.91
N LEU A 232 -7.04 5.92 -9.97
CA LEU A 232 -5.61 6.14 -10.25
C LEU A 232 -4.98 7.05 -9.21
N ALA A 233 -5.69 8.11 -8.79
CA ALA A 233 -5.22 9.01 -7.76
C ALA A 233 -5.01 8.32 -6.40
N PHE A 234 -5.82 7.31 -6.08
CA PHE A 234 -5.69 6.50 -4.88
C PHE A 234 -4.45 5.61 -4.94
N HIS A 235 -4.17 4.99 -6.09
CA HIS A 235 -2.97 4.18 -6.28
C HIS A 235 -1.70 4.97 -5.95
N GLU A 236 -1.54 6.15 -6.57
CA GLU A 236 -0.41 7.04 -6.34
C GLU A 236 -0.36 7.55 -4.90
N ALA A 237 -1.49 8.10 -4.42
CA ALA A 237 -1.56 8.65 -3.06
C ALA A 237 -1.28 7.61 -1.98
N PHE A 238 -1.74 6.37 -2.17
CA PHE A 238 -1.53 5.32 -1.19
C PHE A 238 -0.06 4.87 -1.16
N ALA A 239 0.59 4.76 -2.33
CA ALA A 239 2.02 4.48 -2.41
C ALA A 239 2.86 5.60 -1.76
N ASP A 240 2.51 6.87 -2.00
CA ASP A 240 3.12 8.02 -1.34
C ASP A 240 2.90 8.04 0.17
N ILE A 241 1.69 7.74 0.65
CA ILE A 241 1.40 7.60 2.09
C ILE A 241 2.29 6.52 2.70
N VAL A 242 2.41 5.34 2.08
CA VAL A 242 3.23 4.26 2.62
C VAL A 242 4.71 4.67 2.66
N ALA A 243 5.24 5.23 1.58
CA ALA A 243 6.63 5.69 1.51
C ALA A 243 6.93 6.74 2.59
N LEU A 244 6.12 7.80 2.63
CA LEU A 244 6.24 8.92 3.58
C LEU A 244 6.19 8.45 5.04
N PHE A 245 5.16 7.68 5.39
CA PHE A 245 4.98 7.29 6.78
C PHE A 245 5.92 6.17 7.20
N GLN A 246 6.35 5.28 6.28
CA GLN A 246 7.43 4.33 6.55
C GLN A 246 8.70 5.08 6.93
N HIS A 247 9.07 6.10 6.15
CA HIS A 247 10.23 6.94 6.45
C HIS A 247 10.10 7.59 7.83
N PHE A 248 8.92 8.11 8.19
CA PHE A 248 8.71 8.71 9.50
C PHE A 248 8.69 7.73 10.67
N THR A 249 8.63 6.42 10.44
CA THR A 249 8.78 5.45 11.53
C THR A 249 10.20 5.44 12.13
N PHE A 250 11.18 6.05 11.44
CA PHE A 250 12.56 6.13 11.91
C PHE A 250 12.78 7.39 12.76
N ALA A 251 12.76 7.21 14.08
CA ALA A 251 12.97 8.32 15.02
C ALA A 251 14.32 9.03 14.84
N GLU A 252 15.36 8.33 14.38
CA GLU A 252 16.69 8.89 14.12
C GLU A 252 16.64 9.97 13.01
N VAL A 253 15.86 9.71 11.96
CA VAL A 253 15.62 10.65 10.85
C VAL A 253 14.89 11.89 11.36
N LEU A 254 13.84 11.70 12.17
CA LEU A 254 13.04 12.81 12.69
C LEU A 254 13.77 13.65 13.75
N ARG A 255 14.76 13.08 14.45
CA ARG A 255 15.48 13.75 15.55
C ARG A 255 16.13 15.06 15.11
N HIS A 256 16.85 15.04 13.99
CA HIS A 256 17.52 16.24 13.48
C HIS A 256 16.50 17.31 13.10
N GLN A 257 15.48 16.89 12.38
CA GLN A 257 14.42 17.76 11.92
C GLN A 257 13.66 18.41 13.08
N ILE A 258 13.31 17.65 14.12
CA ILE A 258 12.66 18.14 15.33
C ILE A 258 13.56 19.08 16.13
N ALA A 259 14.88 18.85 16.16
CA ALA A 259 15.81 19.77 16.78
C ALA A 259 15.82 21.13 16.06
N LYS A 260 15.83 21.11 14.72
CA LYS A 260 15.83 22.31 13.86
C LYS A 260 14.51 23.08 13.94
N THR A 261 13.38 22.38 14.01
CA THR A 261 12.04 22.99 14.09
C THR A 261 11.55 23.22 15.51
N ARG A 262 12.38 22.91 16.51
CA ARG A 262 12.05 23.05 17.93
C ARG A 262 10.73 22.35 18.27
N GLY A 263 10.50 21.17 17.70
CA GLY A 263 9.33 20.34 17.98
C GLY A 263 8.05 20.71 17.25
N ASP A 264 8.02 21.81 16.48
CA ASP A 264 6.87 22.18 15.68
C ASP A 264 6.94 21.56 14.28
N LEU A 265 6.28 20.43 14.09
CA LEU A 265 6.20 19.76 12.79
C LEU A 265 5.36 20.53 11.76
N ALA A 266 4.59 21.54 12.18
CA ALA A 266 3.83 22.40 11.28
C ALA A 266 4.67 23.60 10.78
N SER A 267 5.86 23.82 11.33
CA SER A 267 6.69 24.97 10.99
C SER A 267 7.33 24.85 9.61
N GLU A 268 7.62 26.02 9.03
CA GLU A 268 8.10 26.30 7.65
C GLU A 268 9.23 25.38 7.18
N ASN A 269 10.09 24.90 8.08
CA ASN A 269 11.30 24.16 7.71
C ASN A 269 11.09 22.66 7.53
N LEU A 270 10.15 22.02 8.24
CA LEU A 270 10.06 20.56 8.20
C LEU A 270 9.25 20.07 7.00
N LEU A 271 8.03 20.59 6.88
CA LEU A 271 7.07 20.24 5.84
C LEU A 271 7.61 20.59 4.44
N GLY A 272 8.20 21.78 4.29
CA GLY A 272 8.80 22.22 3.04
C GLY A 272 10.02 21.39 2.66
N GLN A 273 10.93 21.10 3.60
CA GLN A 273 12.14 20.29 3.33
C GLN A 273 11.79 18.83 3.07
N LEU A 274 10.95 18.22 3.90
CA LEU A 274 10.50 16.85 3.69
C LEU A 274 9.71 16.73 2.38
N ALA A 275 8.73 17.59 2.11
CA ALA A 275 7.98 17.53 0.85
C ALA A 275 8.88 17.77 -0.39
N GLN A 276 9.93 18.60 -0.27
CA GLN A 276 10.93 18.79 -1.32
C GLN A 276 11.82 17.54 -1.49
N GLU A 277 12.19 16.87 -0.41
CA GLU A 277 12.96 15.62 -0.42
C GLU A 277 12.13 14.44 -0.97
N PHE A 278 10.87 14.29 -0.53
CA PHE A 278 9.92 13.30 -1.03
C PHE A 278 9.56 13.52 -2.50
N GLY A 279 9.22 14.75 -2.90
CA GLY A 279 8.82 15.07 -4.27
C GLY A 279 9.96 14.97 -5.29
N ARG A 280 11.22 15.18 -4.88
CA ARG A 280 12.42 14.93 -5.70
C ARG A 280 12.69 13.44 -5.91
N ALA A 281 12.38 12.62 -4.90
CA ALA A 281 12.54 11.18 -4.96
C ALA A 281 11.46 10.50 -5.82
N THR A 282 10.18 10.75 -5.57
CA THR A 282 9.09 9.91 -6.13
C THR A 282 8.59 10.30 -7.52
N GLY A 283 9.26 11.21 -8.24
CA GLY A 283 8.76 11.66 -9.56
C GLY A 283 7.61 12.67 -9.46
N SER A 284 6.95 12.80 -8.30
CA SER A 284 5.95 13.82 -7.97
C SER A 284 6.55 15.21 -7.75
N HIS A 285 7.34 15.71 -8.72
CA HIS A 285 8.27 16.87 -8.67
C HIS A 285 7.69 18.23 -8.20
N GLY A 286 6.41 18.28 -7.81
CA GLY A 286 5.78 19.48 -7.24
C GLY A 286 4.39 19.22 -6.64
N ALA A 287 3.68 18.17 -7.04
CA ALA A 287 2.26 18.01 -6.69
C ALA A 287 2.01 17.91 -5.17
N LEU A 288 2.78 17.09 -4.45
CA LEU A 288 2.66 16.99 -2.99
C LEU A 288 3.14 18.26 -2.30
N ARG A 289 4.23 18.85 -2.80
CA ARG A 289 4.75 20.13 -2.32
C ARG A 289 3.67 21.20 -2.43
N ASP A 290 3.11 21.42 -3.62
CA ASP A 290 2.07 22.42 -3.90
C ASP A 290 0.79 22.20 -3.10
N ALA A 291 0.41 20.93 -2.89
CA ALA A 291 -0.74 20.56 -2.06
C ALA A 291 -0.54 20.86 -0.57
N LEU A 292 0.71 20.83 -0.09
CA LEU A 292 1.07 21.15 1.30
C LEU A 292 1.41 22.65 1.47
N GLY A 293 2.01 23.29 0.48
CA GLY A 293 2.43 24.70 0.51
C GLY A 293 3.29 25.14 -0.65
N GLN A 294 3.31 26.44 -0.90
CA GLN A 294 3.99 27.06 -2.03
C GLN A 294 5.06 28.02 -1.55
N GLU A 295 6.16 28.11 -2.31
CA GLU A 295 7.19 29.12 -2.05
C GLU A 295 6.75 30.46 -2.63
N LYS A 296 6.50 31.44 -1.76
CA LYS A 296 6.19 32.83 -2.14
C LYS A 296 7.26 33.75 -1.56
N ASN A 297 7.87 34.56 -2.43
CA ASN A 297 8.93 35.52 -2.06
C ASN A 297 10.12 34.87 -1.32
N GLY A 298 10.50 33.63 -1.68
CA GLY A 298 11.59 32.89 -1.02
C GLY A 298 11.24 32.34 0.36
N ARG A 299 9.95 32.33 0.73
CA ARG A 299 9.43 31.69 1.94
C ARG A 299 8.36 30.67 1.58
N TRP A 300 8.47 29.48 2.15
CA TRP A 300 7.44 28.46 1.98
C TRP A 300 6.22 28.81 2.86
N GLU A 301 5.05 28.93 2.24
CA GLU A 301 3.78 29.17 2.91
C GLU A 301 2.89 27.94 2.79
N PRO A 302 2.33 27.41 3.89
CA PRO A 302 1.40 26.29 3.83
C PRO A 302 0.14 26.67 3.04
N THR A 303 -0.29 25.79 2.14
CA THR A 303 -1.49 25.98 1.33
C THR A 303 -2.70 25.82 2.26
N GLN A 304 -3.58 26.82 2.29
CA GLN A 304 -4.85 26.72 3.00
C GLN A 304 -5.70 25.62 2.33
N PRO A 305 -6.24 24.65 3.09
CA PRO A 305 -7.09 23.61 2.53
C PRO A 305 -8.31 24.22 1.83
N ASP A 306 -8.56 23.83 0.58
CA ASP A 306 -9.75 24.20 -0.19
C ASP A 306 -10.77 23.06 -0.17
N PRO A 307 -11.95 23.24 0.48
CA PRO A 307 -13.01 22.24 0.50
C PRO A 307 -13.63 21.91 -0.86
N THR A 308 -13.28 22.63 -1.92
CA THR A 308 -13.78 22.43 -3.29
C THR A 308 -12.72 21.91 -4.25
N ALA A 309 -11.48 21.70 -3.79
CA ALA A 309 -10.37 21.26 -4.63
C ALA A 309 -10.65 19.92 -5.31
N ILE A 310 -11.25 18.97 -4.59
CA ILE A 310 -11.56 17.64 -5.08
C ILE A 310 -12.53 17.63 -6.28
N ASP A 311 -13.29 18.70 -6.49
CA ASP A 311 -14.23 18.81 -7.62
C ASP A 311 -13.57 19.36 -8.89
N ARG A 312 -12.32 19.85 -8.80
CA ARG A 312 -11.62 20.55 -9.88
C ARG A 312 -10.32 19.88 -10.30
N VAL A 313 -9.72 19.07 -9.44
CA VAL A 313 -8.43 18.40 -9.68
C VAL A 313 -8.67 16.97 -10.14
N PHE A 314 -8.34 16.67 -11.40
CA PHE A 314 -8.60 15.35 -12.02
C PHE A 314 -7.34 14.58 -12.40
N GLU A 315 -6.20 15.26 -12.53
CA GLU A 315 -4.91 14.61 -12.81
C GLU A 315 -4.54 13.69 -11.62
N PRO A 316 -4.17 12.42 -11.85
CA PRO A 316 -3.98 11.44 -10.79
C PRO A 316 -3.03 11.86 -9.67
N HIS A 317 -1.85 12.40 -9.98
CA HIS A 317 -0.86 12.76 -8.96
C HIS A 317 -1.32 13.99 -8.14
N ALA A 318 -1.84 15.03 -8.79
CA ALA A 318 -2.36 16.23 -8.15
C ALA A 318 -3.59 15.92 -7.30
N ARG A 319 -4.49 15.07 -7.81
CA ARG A 319 -5.68 14.63 -7.06
C ARG A 319 -5.26 13.76 -5.88
N GLY A 320 -4.32 12.84 -6.09
CA GLY A 320 -3.75 11.99 -5.06
C GLY A 320 -3.08 12.79 -3.94
N SER A 321 -2.36 13.86 -4.29
CA SER A 321 -1.75 14.79 -3.34
C SER A 321 -2.75 15.40 -2.35
N LEU A 322 -4.03 15.56 -2.71
CA LEU A 322 -5.08 15.99 -1.77
C LEU A 322 -5.30 14.97 -0.64
N LEU A 323 -5.28 13.67 -0.98
CA LEU A 323 -5.41 12.59 0.00
C LEU A 323 -4.17 12.50 0.89
N VAL A 324 -2.97 12.54 0.30
CA VAL A 324 -1.71 12.55 1.06
C VAL A 324 -1.67 13.72 2.03
N ALA A 325 -2.02 14.92 1.57
CA ALA A 325 -2.07 16.12 2.39
C ALA A 325 -3.10 16.02 3.53
N ALA A 326 -4.25 15.37 3.31
CA ALA A 326 -5.24 15.13 4.36
C ALA A 326 -4.68 14.20 5.46
N VAL A 327 -4.05 13.08 5.06
CA VAL A 327 -3.47 12.14 6.03
C VAL A 327 -2.29 12.77 6.79
N PHE A 328 -1.46 13.57 6.11
CA PHE A 328 -0.37 14.29 6.74
C PHE A 328 -0.86 15.32 7.78
N GLU A 329 -1.89 16.12 7.45
CA GLU A 329 -2.46 17.08 8.39
C GLU A 329 -3.06 16.39 9.64
N ALA A 330 -3.71 15.24 9.43
CA ALA A 330 -4.19 14.42 10.53
C ALA A 330 -3.03 13.94 11.42
N PHE A 331 -1.94 13.47 10.83
CA PHE A 331 -0.72 13.08 11.55
C PHE A 331 -0.15 14.22 12.40
N VAL A 332 -0.02 15.44 11.84
CA VAL A 332 0.47 16.60 12.58
C VAL A 332 -0.43 16.90 13.79
N SER A 333 -1.75 16.82 13.61
CA SER A 333 -2.73 17.05 14.67
C SER A 333 -2.64 15.99 15.77
N ILE A 334 -2.48 14.73 15.39
CA ILE A 334 -2.25 13.59 16.30
C ILE A 334 -0.95 13.78 17.09
N TYR A 335 0.14 14.13 16.41
CA TYR A 335 1.43 14.37 17.05
C TYR A 335 1.33 15.49 18.08
N LYS A 336 0.72 16.63 17.73
CA LYS A 336 0.51 17.76 18.67
C LYS A 336 -0.24 17.34 19.92
N THR A 337 -1.26 16.50 19.78
CA THR A 337 -2.02 15.94 20.90
C THR A 337 -1.14 15.04 21.77
N ARG A 338 -0.34 14.16 21.15
CA ARG A 338 0.55 13.22 21.87
C ARG A 338 1.68 13.87 22.63
N VAL A 339 2.24 14.96 22.12
CA VAL A 339 3.37 15.65 22.78
C VAL A 339 2.91 16.76 23.73
N ALA A 340 1.60 16.98 23.87
CA ALA A 340 1.07 18.08 24.67
C ALA A 340 1.55 18.04 26.13
N ASP A 341 1.74 16.85 26.71
CA ASP A 341 2.31 16.68 28.04
C ASP A 341 3.81 17.04 28.09
N LEU A 342 4.60 16.57 27.13
CA LEU A 342 6.02 16.88 26.98
C LEU A 342 6.23 18.38 26.82
N MET A 343 5.38 19.02 26.00
CA MET A 343 5.39 20.46 25.80
C MET A 343 5.04 21.19 27.10
N ARG A 344 4.01 20.77 27.84
CA ARG A 344 3.70 21.38 29.15
C ARG A 344 4.86 21.23 30.14
N ILE A 345 5.50 20.07 30.20
CA ILE A 345 6.65 19.82 31.07
C ILE A 345 7.83 20.74 30.69
N ALA A 346 8.17 20.81 29.40
CA ALA A 346 9.30 21.59 28.90
C ALA A 346 9.10 23.10 29.00
N THR A 347 7.85 23.56 29.07
CA THR A 347 7.47 24.99 29.03
C THR A 347 6.92 25.51 30.35
N SER A 348 6.95 24.69 31.41
CA SER A 348 6.31 24.99 32.70
C SER A 348 4.82 25.38 32.54
N GLY A 349 4.13 24.75 31.59
CA GLY A 349 2.71 24.96 31.30
C GLY A 349 2.38 26.12 30.36
N THR A 350 3.36 26.91 29.91
CA THR A 350 3.09 28.05 29.02
C THR A 350 2.78 27.63 27.58
N GLY A 351 3.20 26.43 27.16
CA GLY A 351 3.09 25.95 25.79
C GLY A 351 4.10 26.56 24.82
N VAL A 352 4.94 27.50 25.27
CA VAL A 352 5.96 28.16 24.45
C VAL A 352 7.36 27.70 24.88
N LEU A 353 8.10 27.10 23.96
CA LEU A 353 9.45 26.61 24.23
C LEU A 353 10.45 27.77 24.42
N PRO A 354 11.37 27.68 25.41
CA PRO A 354 12.37 28.70 25.65
C PRO A 354 13.28 28.86 24.43
N GLU A 355 13.68 30.09 24.13
CA GLU A 355 14.58 30.41 23.01
C GLU A 355 15.89 29.62 23.09
N GLY A 356 16.46 29.30 21.92
CA GLY A 356 17.68 28.48 21.80
C GLY A 356 17.41 27.01 21.48
N GLN A 357 18.46 26.20 21.64
CA GLN A 357 18.41 24.76 21.35
C GLN A 357 17.61 24.01 22.40
N LEU A 358 16.81 23.04 21.94
CA LEU A 358 16.10 22.14 22.84
C LEU A 358 17.06 21.13 23.48
N HIS A 359 16.76 20.72 24.71
CA HIS A 359 17.51 19.66 25.38
C HIS A 359 17.46 18.37 24.53
N PRO A 360 18.58 17.66 24.31
CA PRO A 360 18.61 16.47 23.46
C PRO A 360 17.59 15.40 23.85
N ASP A 361 17.33 15.23 25.15
CA ASP A 361 16.32 14.27 25.63
C ASP A 361 14.90 14.66 25.25
N LEU A 362 14.57 15.96 25.23
CA LEU A 362 13.27 16.42 24.77
C LEU A 362 13.12 16.14 23.27
N VAL A 363 14.15 16.45 22.47
CA VAL A 363 14.19 16.14 21.03
C VAL A 363 13.99 14.63 20.81
N ASN A 364 14.70 13.78 21.55
CA ASN A 364 14.57 12.32 21.45
C ASN A 364 13.15 11.85 21.79
N ARG A 365 12.53 12.43 22.82
CA ARG A 365 11.17 12.08 23.25
C ARG A 365 10.14 12.50 22.20
N LEU A 366 10.26 13.72 21.67
CA LEU A 366 9.42 14.23 20.58
C LEU A 366 9.57 13.38 19.31
N ALA A 367 10.81 13.03 18.93
CA ALA A 367 11.08 12.17 17.77
C ALA A 367 10.50 10.76 17.94
N SER A 368 10.58 10.18 19.15
CA SER A 368 9.96 8.90 19.44
C SER A 368 8.43 8.96 19.34
N GLU A 369 7.79 10.03 19.84
CA GLU A 369 6.34 10.19 19.71
C GLU A 369 5.89 10.48 18.27
N ALA A 370 6.68 11.23 17.50
CA ALA A 370 6.44 11.42 16.07
C ALA A 370 6.52 10.08 15.31
N ALA A 371 7.57 9.29 15.54
CA ALA A 371 7.73 7.97 14.91
C ALA A 371 6.62 6.98 15.28
N LYS A 372 6.19 6.95 16.55
CA LYS A 372 5.03 6.16 16.97
C LYS A 372 3.73 6.62 16.31
N SER A 373 3.52 7.93 16.23
CA SER A 373 2.35 8.52 15.57
C SER A 373 2.31 8.14 14.09
N ALA A 374 3.46 8.21 13.41
CA ALA A 374 3.61 7.83 12.01
C ALA A 374 3.31 6.34 11.79
N GLN A 375 3.86 5.46 12.63
CA GLN A 375 3.56 4.02 12.56
C GLN A 375 2.07 3.74 12.79
N HIS A 376 1.41 4.45 13.70
CA HIS A 376 -0.03 4.27 13.94
C HIS A 376 -0.86 4.70 12.73
N VAL A 377 -0.56 5.87 12.15
CA VAL A 377 -1.25 6.36 10.94
C VAL A 377 -1.01 5.42 9.76
N LEU A 378 0.23 4.95 9.55
CA LEU A 378 0.56 3.95 8.53
C LEU A 378 -0.27 2.68 8.70
N ASN A 379 -0.36 2.15 9.92
CA ASN A 379 -1.12 0.95 10.21
C ASN A 379 -2.62 1.16 9.97
N MET A 380 -3.18 2.33 10.30
CA MET A 380 -4.58 2.67 10.00
C MET A 380 -4.83 2.67 8.50
N CYS A 381 -3.97 3.32 7.72
CA CYS A 381 -4.07 3.37 6.26
C CYS A 381 -4.02 1.98 5.63
N ILE A 382 -3.05 1.14 6.01
CA ILE A 382 -2.95 -0.21 5.46
C ILE A 382 -4.15 -1.08 5.87
N ARG A 383 -4.59 -1.04 7.13
CA ARG A 383 -5.75 -1.81 7.61
C ARG A 383 -7.04 -1.46 6.87
N ALA A 384 -7.20 -0.18 6.49
CA ALA A 384 -8.37 0.29 5.77
C ALA A 384 -8.58 -0.41 4.42
N LEU A 385 -7.52 -0.98 3.80
CA LEU A 385 -7.64 -1.74 2.56
C LEU A 385 -8.62 -2.91 2.67
N ASP A 386 -8.71 -3.58 3.82
CA ASP A 386 -9.67 -4.68 4.03
C ASP A 386 -11.12 -4.19 4.18
N TYR A 387 -11.33 -2.90 4.41
CA TYR A 387 -12.64 -2.25 4.56
C TYR A 387 -13.01 -1.39 3.34
N CYS A 388 -12.27 -1.52 2.25
CA CYS A 388 -12.58 -0.86 1.00
C CYS A 388 -13.61 -1.69 0.19
N PRO A 389 -14.46 -1.04 -0.63
CA PRO A 389 -15.20 -1.74 -1.67
C PRO A 389 -14.24 -2.44 -2.64
N PRO A 390 -14.65 -3.54 -3.28
CA PRO A 390 -13.75 -4.35 -4.11
C PRO A 390 -13.48 -3.72 -5.50
N VAL A 391 -14.25 -2.69 -5.87
CA VAL A 391 -14.19 -1.97 -7.13
C VAL A 391 -14.65 -0.53 -6.92
N ASP A 392 -14.30 0.38 -7.83
CA ASP A 392 -14.87 1.73 -7.90
C ASP A 392 -14.79 2.50 -6.56
N LEU A 393 -13.60 2.41 -5.94
CA LEU A 393 -13.25 3.13 -4.72
C LEU A 393 -13.28 4.64 -4.97
N THR A 394 -13.79 5.38 -3.99
CA THR A 394 -13.66 6.84 -3.91
C THR A 394 -12.89 7.22 -2.65
N PHE A 395 -12.31 8.42 -2.59
CA PHE A 395 -11.65 8.88 -1.37
C PHE A 395 -12.61 8.97 -0.16
N GLY A 396 -13.90 9.22 -0.42
CA GLY A 396 -14.94 9.15 0.60
C GLY A 396 -15.14 7.73 1.14
N ASP A 397 -15.14 6.71 0.27
CA ASP A 397 -15.20 5.31 0.71
C ASP A 397 -13.96 4.94 1.52
N TYR A 398 -12.78 5.42 1.13
CA TYR A 398 -11.55 5.18 1.87
C TYR A 398 -11.57 5.84 3.25
N LEU A 399 -12.15 7.04 3.39
CA LEU A 399 -12.40 7.65 4.72
C LEU A 399 -13.26 6.74 5.59
N ARG A 400 -14.36 6.21 5.05
CA ARG A 400 -15.23 5.28 5.80
C ARG A 400 -14.48 4.00 6.19
N ALA A 401 -13.65 3.48 5.28
CA ALA A 401 -12.80 2.34 5.53
C ALA A 401 -11.80 2.59 6.66
N LEU A 402 -11.11 3.74 6.67
CA LEU A 402 -10.19 4.18 7.73
C LEU A 402 -10.87 4.21 9.10
N ILE A 403 -12.01 4.89 9.18
CA ILE A 403 -12.73 5.08 10.45
C ILE A 403 -13.28 3.75 10.97
N THR A 404 -13.80 2.89 10.09
CA THR A 404 -14.32 1.57 10.48
C THR A 404 -13.20 0.64 10.93
N ALA A 405 -12.10 0.57 10.18
CA ALA A 405 -10.96 -0.28 10.48
C ALA A 405 -10.29 0.09 11.81
N ASP A 406 -10.17 1.38 12.09
CA ASP A 406 -9.62 1.86 13.36
C ASP A 406 -10.56 1.60 14.53
N TYR A 407 -11.86 1.85 14.36
CA TYR A 407 -12.85 1.56 15.42
C TYR A 407 -12.80 0.11 15.87
N ASP A 408 -12.67 -0.82 14.92
CA ASP A 408 -12.61 -2.24 15.22
C ASP A 408 -11.31 -2.67 15.91
N ALA A 409 -10.19 -2.03 15.56
CA ALA A 409 -8.90 -2.35 16.15
C ALA A 409 -8.71 -1.66 17.52
N VAL A 410 -9.21 -0.43 17.66
CA VAL A 410 -9.04 0.44 18.83
C VAL A 410 -10.37 1.14 19.11
N PRO A 411 -11.32 0.48 19.81
CA PRO A 411 -12.63 1.07 20.08
C PRO A 411 -12.55 2.39 20.86
N ASN A 412 -11.63 2.48 21.83
CA ASN A 412 -11.39 3.67 22.64
C ASN A 412 -10.34 4.58 21.99
N ASP A 413 -10.78 5.66 21.35
CA ASP A 413 -9.90 6.65 20.70
C ASP A 413 -9.63 7.83 21.65
N ASP A 414 -8.86 7.59 22.70
CA ASP A 414 -8.55 8.58 23.75
C ASP A 414 -7.77 9.79 23.22
N LEU A 415 -7.13 9.66 22.06
CA LEU A 415 -6.28 10.67 21.43
C LEU A 415 -6.95 11.36 20.24
N GLY A 416 -8.19 11.01 19.90
CA GLY A 416 -8.98 11.65 18.85
C GLY A 416 -8.45 11.46 17.42
N TYR A 417 -7.77 10.34 17.13
CA TYR A 417 -7.25 10.00 15.81
C TYR A 417 -8.33 10.06 14.73
N ARG A 418 -9.50 9.47 15.00
CA ARG A 418 -10.60 9.41 14.04
C ARG A 418 -11.19 10.79 13.75
N VAL A 419 -11.21 11.66 14.75
CA VAL A 419 -11.63 13.06 14.61
C VAL A 419 -10.62 13.83 13.76
N ALA A 420 -9.32 13.68 14.04
CA ALA A 420 -8.25 14.34 13.28
C ALA A 420 -8.27 13.96 11.79
N ILE A 421 -8.43 12.66 11.47
CA ILE A 421 -8.56 12.20 10.08
C ILE A 421 -9.83 12.78 9.43
N THR A 422 -10.97 12.69 10.10
CA THR A 422 -12.25 13.19 9.57
C THR A 422 -12.19 14.69 9.28
N GLU A 423 -11.60 15.48 10.18
CA GLU A 423 -11.43 16.90 10.02
C GLU A 423 -10.54 17.23 8.81
N ALA A 424 -9.37 16.58 8.70
CA ALA A 424 -8.42 16.84 7.63
C ALA A 424 -8.96 16.49 6.24
N PHE A 425 -9.74 15.41 6.14
CA PHE A 425 -10.42 15.01 4.90
C PHE A 425 -11.50 16.04 4.51
N ARG A 426 -12.36 16.42 5.47
CA ARG A 426 -13.41 17.43 5.26
C ARG A 426 -12.85 18.76 4.78
N ARG A 427 -11.72 19.21 5.34
CA ARG A 427 -11.08 20.48 4.97
C ARG A 427 -10.61 20.53 3.50
N ARG A 428 -10.46 19.38 2.84
CA ARG A 428 -10.10 19.24 1.41
C ARG A 428 -11.26 18.78 0.52
N GLY A 429 -12.49 18.77 1.07
CA GLY A 429 -13.69 18.36 0.33
C GLY A 429 -13.88 16.85 0.22
N ILE A 430 -12.99 16.05 0.84
CA ILE A 430 -13.09 14.60 0.78
C ILE A 430 -14.19 14.15 1.76
N VAL A 431 -15.38 13.90 1.22
CA VAL A 431 -16.54 13.46 1.99
C VAL A 431 -17.24 12.28 1.29
N PRO A 432 -17.77 11.29 2.05
CA PRO A 432 -18.56 10.23 1.45
C PRO A 432 -19.91 10.78 0.98
N ARG A 433 -20.45 10.20 -0.10
CA ARG A 433 -21.68 10.70 -0.76
C ARG A 433 -22.96 10.14 -0.15
N ASP A 434 -22.86 9.07 0.62
CA ASP A 434 -23.97 8.25 1.09
C ASP A 434 -24.22 8.39 2.61
N VAL A 435 -23.56 9.35 3.26
CA VAL A 435 -23.71 9.63 4.69
C VAL A 435 -24.40 10.97 4.93
N ARG A 436 -25.20 11.06 6.00
CA ARG A 436 -25.93 12.29 6.38
C ARG A 436 -25.11 13.24 7.26
N SER A 437 -24.06 12.74 7.88
CA SER A 437 -23.16 13.52 8.73
C SER A 437 -21.75 12.92 8.70
N LEU A 438 -20.75 13.70 9.11
CA LEU A 438 -19.37 13.25 9.28
C LEU A 438 -19.08 12.84 10.74
N SER A 439 -20.11 12.42 11.49
CA SER A 439 -19.88 11.80 12.80
C SER A 439 -19.23 10.43 12.62
N ILE A 440 -18.46 9.99 13.61
CA ILE A 440 -17.79 8.68 13.58
C ILE A 440 -18.81 7.55 13.33
N ASP A 441 -19.97 7.60 13.98
CA ASP A 441 -21.03 6.60 13.78
C ASP A 441 -21.63 6.61 12.38
N SER A 442 -21.73 7.78 11.74
CA SER A 442 -22.22 7.88 10.35
C SER A 442 -21.19 7.40 9.33
N LEU A 443 -19.90 7.60 9.61
CA LEU A 443 -18.81 7.21 8.72
C LEU A 443 -18.54 5.70 8.75
N ARG A 444 -18.79 5.04 9.88
CA ARG A 444 -18.64 3.60 10.00
C ARG A 444 -19.50 2.87 8.96
N TRP A 445 -18.98 1.78 8.42
CA TRP A 445 -19.79 0.87 7.62
C TRP A 445 -20.88 0.27 8.52
N PRO A 446 -22.14 0.23 8.08
CA PRO A 446 -23.21 -0.33 8.88
C PRO A 446 -23.03 -1.85 9.00
N GLU A 447 -23.34 -2.39 10.17
CA GLU A 447 -23.51 -3.84 10.30
C GLU A 447 -24.80 -4.26 9.59
N PRO A 448 -24.78 -5.31 8.75
CA PRO A 448 -26.00 -5.81 8.14
C PRO A 448 -26.94 -6.30 9.25
N SER A 449 -28.17 -5.77 9.29
CA SER A 449 -29.12 -5.96 10.40
C SER A 449 -29.46 -7.44 10.62
N GLY A 450 -28.78 -8.07 11.59
CA GLY A 450 -29.08 -9.42 12.09
C GLY A 450 -28.78 -10.57 11.11
N GLN A 451 -28.08 -10.31 10.02
CA GLN A 451 -27.80 -11.33 9.00
C GLN A 451 -26.54 -12.12 9.39
N SER A 452 -26.74 -13.39 9.72
CA SER A 452 -25.65 -14.37 9.84
C SER A 452 -25.70 -15.27 8.62
N PHE A 453 -24.54 -15.65 8.07
CA PHE A 453 -24.53 -16.78 7.14
C PHE A 453 -25.00 -18.03 7.91
N GLN A 454 -25.70 -18.95 7.23
CA GLN A 454 -26.10 -20.23 7.84
C GLN A 454 -24.87 -20.96 8.44
N PRO A 455 -25.06 -21.85 9.44
CA PRO A 455 -23.97 -22.64 10.02
C PRO A 455 -23.14 -23.43 8.98
N ASN A 456 -23.73 -23.77 7.82
CA ASN A 456 -23.06 -24.49 6.75
C ASN A 456 -22.05 -23.62 5.96
N PHE A 457 -22.07 -22.28 6.09
CA PHE A 457 -21.00 -21.42 5.56
C PHE A 457 -19.65 -21.75 6.20
N ILE A 458 -19.64 -22.12 7.48
CA ILE A 458 -18.45 -22.63 8.21
C ILE A 458 -17.93 -23.92 7.57
N GLN A 459 -18.77 -24.69 6.87
CA GLN A 459 -18.36 -25.91 6.16
C GLN A 459 -17.75 -25.61 4.78
N VAL A 460 -18.13 -24.49 4.15
CA VAL A 460 -17.64 -24.03 2.84
C VAL A 460 -16.32 -23.27 2.96
N VAL A 461 -16.10 -22.57 4.06
CA VAL A 461 -14.77 -22.15 4.51
C VAL A 461 -14.08 -23.41 5.05
N PRO A 462 -13.17 -24.06 4.31
CA PRO A 462 -12.73 -25.42 4.60
C PRO A 462 -12.27 -25.57 6.06
N GLN A 463 -13.00 -26.37 6.86
CA GLN A 463 -12.73 -26.69 8.26
C GLN A 463 -11.91 -25.61 8.99
N SER A 464 -12.53 -24.43 9.13
CA SER A 464 -11.97 -23.14 9.53
C SER A 464 -11.33 -23.06 10.92
N GLY A 465 -11.26 -24.16 11.67
CA GLY A 465 -10.33 -24.28 12.79
C GLY A 465 -8.88 -24.50 12.37
N GLY A 466 -8.63 -25.08 11.18
CA GLY A 466 -7.30 -25.39 10.67
C GLY A 466 -6.69 -24.25 9.86
N VAL A 467 -7.34 -23.85 8.77
CA VAL A 467 -6.76 -22.91 7.78
C VAL A 467 -6.57 -21.49 8.33
N ALA A 468 -7.59 -20.93 9.01
CA ALA A 468 -7.48 -19.61 9.62
C ALA A 468 -6.51 -19.56 10.81
N ARG A 469 -6.33 -20.69 11.54
CA ARG A 469 -5.32 -20.81 12.61
C ARG A 469 -3.92 -21.09 12.08
N ARG A 470 -3.80 -21.81 10.96
CA ARG A 470 -2.53 -22.12 10.30
C ARG A 470 -1.99 -20.91 9.56
N TRP A 471 -2.86 -20.09 8.93
CA TRP A 471 -2.46 -18.87 8.24
C TRP A 471 -2.00 -17.78 9.23
N SER A 472 -0.76 -17.95 9.64
CA SER A 472 0.06 -17.04 10.42
C SER A 472 1.14 -16.42 9.54
N LEU A 473 1.92 -15.50 10.10
CA LEU A 473 3.10 -14.92 9.46
C LEU A 473 4.20 -15.96 9.14
N THR A 474 4.09 -17.18 9.64
CA THR A 474 5.09 -18.26 9.47
C THR A 474 4.59 -19.40 8.59
N SER A 475 3.50 -19.20 7.85
CA SER A 475 2.89 -20.24 7.00
C SER A 475 3.64 -20.37 5.68
N ASN A 476 3.63 -21.57 5.09
CA ASN A 476 4.06 -21.74 3.71
C ASN A 476 3.08 -21.01 2.77
N ARG A 477 3.58 -19.99 2.07
CA ARG A 477 2.75 -19.12 1.22
C ARG A 477 2.20 -19.84 -0.02
N ALA A 478 2.92 -20.82 -0.56
CA ALA A 478 2.44 -21.61 -1.70
C ALA A 478 1.25 -22.50 -1.30
N GLU A 479 1.36 -23.20 -0.17
CA GLU A 479 0.27 -24.03 0.36
C GLU A 479 -0.97 -23.18 0.67
N VAL A 480 -0.77 -22.03 1.32
CA VAL A 480 -1.85 -21.08 1.59
C VAL A 480 -2.51 -20.60 0.29
N PHE A 481 -1.73 -20.27 -0.74
CA PHE A 481 -2.28 -19.85 -2.03
C PHE A 481 -3.21 -20.91 -2.64
N ASP A 482 -2.80 -22.18 -2.64
CA ASP A 482 -3.60 -23.28 -3.16
C ASP A 482 -4.86 -23.53 -2.30
N GLU A 483 -4.74 -23.51 -0.98
CA GLU A 483 -5.89 -23.63 -0.06
C GLU A 483 -6.95 -22.54 -0.31
N LEU A 484 -6.53 -21.28 -0.49
CA LEU A 484 -7.46 -20.17 -0.76
C LEU A 484 -8.11 -20.26 -2.12
N ARG A 485 -7.36 -20.73 -3.12
CA ARG A 485 -7.91 -20.97 -4.44
C ARG A 485 -9.03 -22.01 -4.39
N GLU A 486 -8.84 -23.11 -3.68
CA GLU A 486 -9.88 -24.12 -3.48
C GLU A 486 -11.05 -23.57 -2.66
N SER A 487 -10.77 -22.77 -1.62
CA SER A 487 -11.80 -22.10 -0.81
C SER A 487 -12.68 -21.16 -1.64
N ARG A 488 -12.08 -20.36 -2.54
CA ARG A 488 -12.84 -19.49 -3.46
C ARG A 488 -13.73 -20.29 -4.39
N ARG A 489 -13.26 -21.44 -4.91
CA ARG A 489 -14.03 -22.33 -5.78
C ARG A 489 -15.21 -22.97 -5.04
N ALA A 490 -14.97 -23.43 -3.81
CA ALA A 490 -16.00 -23.99 -2.95
C ALA A 490 -17.07 -22.94 -2.64
N LEU A 491 -16.64 -21.73 -2.26
CA LEU A 491 -17.54 -20.61 -2.00
C LEU A 491 -18.34 -20.22 -3.25
N HIS A 492 -17.69 -20.11 -4.41
CA HIS A 492 -18.37 -19.81 -5.67
C HIS A 492 -19.45 -20.86 -6.00
N SER A 493 -19.12 -22.14 -5.84
CA SER A 493 -20.05 -23.26 -6.09
C SER A 493 -21.22 -23.26 -5.11
N TRP A 494 -20.96 -22.96 -3.83
CA TRP A 494 -22.00 -22.84 -2.80
C TRP A 494 -22.93 -21.65 -3.08
N LEU A 495 -22.38 -20.48 -3.39
CA LEU A 495 -23.15 -19.29 -3.75
C LEU A 495 -24.03 -19.54 -4.98
N LYS A 496 -23.55 -20.32 -5.97
CA LYS A 496 -24.33 -20.73 -7.14
C LYS A 496 -25.51 -21.65 -6.78
N GLY A 497 -25.39 -22.46 -5.72
CA GLY A 497 -26.41 -23.41 -5.26
C GLY A 497 -27.52 -22.81 -4.39
N ASP A 498 -27.25 -21.71 -3.67
CA ASP A 498 -28.19 -21.07 -2.73
C ASP A 498 -28.30 -19.55 -2.95
N LEU A 499 -28.69 -19.16 -4.16
CA LEU A 499 -28.72 -17.75 -4.59
C LEU A 499 -29.74 -16.89 -3.82
N GLN A 500 -30.78 -17.51 -3.24
CA GLN A 500 -31.89 -16.79 -2.60
C GLN A 500 -31.51 -16.27 -1.22
N GLN A 501 -30.79 -17.06 -0.43
CA GLN A 501 -30.29 -16.64 0.89
C GLN A 501 -29.12 -15.65 0.77
N VAL A 502 -28.29 -15.83 -0.24
CA VAL A 502 -27.17 -14.93 -0.55
C VAL A 502 -27.66 -13.56 -1.02
N ALA A 503 -28.77 -13.49 -1.77
CA ALA A 503 -29.35 -12.23 -2.22
C ALA A 503 -29.88 -11.35 -1.06
N GLU A 504 -30.27 -11.95 0.07
CA GLU A 504 -30.68 -11.22 1.28
C GLU A 504 -29.46 -10.60 2.00
N VAL A 505 -28.31 -11.29 2.00
CA VAL A 505 -27.06 -10.83 2.65
C VAL A 505 -26.23 -9.89 1.76
N LEU A 506 -26.23 -10.14 0.45
CA LEU A 506 -25.47 -9.39 -0.56
C LEU A 506 -26.38 -8.40 -1.30
N LEU A 507 -27.08 -7.55 -0.55
CA LEU A 507 -27.96 -6.50 -1.09
C LEU A 507 -27.20 -5.66 -2.11
N GLY A 508 -27.58 -5.71 -3.40
CA GLY A 508 -26.93 -4.97 -4.50
C GLY A 508 -26.13 -5.81 -5.48
N LEU A 509 -26.04 -7.14 -5.29
CA LEU A 509 -25.54 -8.05 -6.32
C LEU A 509 -26.66 -8.55 -7.23
N ASP A 510 -26.39 -8.69 -8.53
CA ASP A 510 -27.29 -9.38 -9.47
C ASP A 510 -26.86 -10.83 -9.65
N LEU A 511 -27.25 -11.67 -8.69
CA LEU A 511 -26.87 -13.07 -8.64
C LEU A 511 -27.69 -13.96 -9.59
N LYS A 512 -28.63 -13.39 -10.36
CA LYS A 512 -29.46 -14.16 -11.29
C LYS A 512 -28.57 -14.78 -12.37
N PRO A 513 -28.69 -16.10 -12.62
CA PRO A 513 -27.95 -16.74 -13.70
C PRO A 513 -28.36 -16.14 -15.05
N ASP A 514 -27.41 -16.13 -16.00
CA ASP A 514 -27.70 -15.72 -17.37
C ASP A 514 -28.56 -16.75 -18.11
N GLN A 515 -28.86 -16.50 -19.39
CA GLN A 515 -29.66 -17.42 -20.22
C GLN A 515 -29.03 -18.79 -20.42
N ARG A 516 -27.72 -18.94 -20.15
CA ARG A 516 -26.97 -20.19 -20.22
C ARG A 516 -26.90 -20.89 -18.86
N GLY A 517 -27.48 -20.31 -17.81
CA GLY A 517 -27.42 -20.84 -16.45
C GLY A 517 -26.13 -20.47 -15.70
N GLU A 518 -25.33 -19.54 -16.22
CA GLU A 518 -24.06 -19.16 -15.61
C GLU A 518 -24.18 -17.98 -14.66
N ALA A 519 -23.47 -18.07 -13.53
CA ALA A 519 -23.44 -17.05 -12.50
C ALA A 519 -22.63 -15.83 -12.98
N ARG A 520 -23.17 -14.62 -12.83
CA ARG A 520 -22.51 -13.36 -13.24
C ARG A 520 -21.61 -12.73 -12.17
N PHE A 521 -21.03 -13.56 -11.32
CA PHE A 521 -20.14 -13.10 -10.26
C PHE A 521 -18.92 -14.01 -10.13
N GLU A 522 -17.84 -13.41 -9.64
CA GLU A 522 -16.57 -14.03 -9.32
C GLU A 522 -16.34 -13.85 -7.82
N VAL A 523 -15.99 -14.92 -7.10
CA VAL A 523 -15.35 -14.78 -5.78
C VAL A 523 -13.90 -14.43 -6.07
N HIS A 524 -13.62 -13.13 -6.05
CA HIS A 524 -12.35 -12.59 -6.52
C HIS A 524 -11.23 -12.93 -5.54
N SER A 525 -11.45 -12.64 -4.25
CA SER A 525 -10.48 -12.89 -3.19
C SER A 525 -11.15 -13.39 -1.91
N MET A 526 -10.38 -14.14 -1.13
CA MET A 526 -10.75 -14.62 0.20
C MET A 526 -9.48 -14.66 1.04
N ARG A 527 -9.47 -13.94 2.16
CA ARG A 527 -8.27 -13.76 3.00
C ARG A 527 -8.64 -13.53 4.47
N PRO A 528 -8.00 -14.16 5.45
CA PRO A 528 -8.17 -13.86 6.85
C PRO A 528 -7.48 -12.53 7.17
N ALA A 529 -8.00 -11.84 8.15
CA ALA A 529 -7.38 -10.72 8.80
C ALA A 529 -7.31 -11.05 10.29
N ARG A 530 -6.11 -11.04 10.85
CA ARG A 530 -5.91 -11.23 12.29
C ARG A 530 -5.52 -9.89 12.89
N ARG A 531 -6.26 -9.43 13.89
CA ARG A 531 -5.97 -8.15 14.53
C ARG A 531 -5.88 -8.37 16.03
N ILE A 532 -4.98 -7.62 16.66
CA ILE A 532 -4.77 -7.64 18.10
C ILE A 532 -5.07 -6.24 18.59
N GLY A 533 -6.11 -6.11 19.39
CA GLY A 533 -6.48 -4.85 20.03
C GLY A 533 -5.48 -4.46 21.13
N PRO A 534 -5.46 -3.18 21.56
CA PRO A 534 -4.65 -2.73 22.69
C PRO A 534 -4.94 -3.46 24.01
N ASP A 535 -6.14 -4.04 24.14
CA ASP A 535 -6.59 -4.87 25.25
C ASP A 535 -6.10 -6.33 25.17
N GLY A 536 -5.39 -6.69 24.10
CA GLY A 536 -4.89 -8.04 23.84
C GLY A 536 -5.92 -8.98 23.23
N VAL A 537 -7.15 -8.52 22.99
CA VAL A 537 -8.18 -9.33 22.33
C VAL A 537 -7.78 -9.52 20.86
N THR A 538 -7.78 -10.78 20.43
CA THR A 538 -7.52 -11.13 19.03
C THR A 538 -8.86 -11.26 18.30
N SER A 539 -9.05 -10.51 17.23
CA SER A 539 -10.14 -10.71 16.28
C SER A 539 -9.63 -11.40 15.01
N MET A 540 -10.44 -12.30 14.46
CA MET A 540 -10.15 -13.02 13.23
C MET A 540 -11.35 -12.90 12.29
N ASP A 541 -11.18 -12.11 11.24
CA ASP A 541 -12.19 -11.95 10.19
C ASP A 541 -11.74 -12.67 8.92
N MET A 542 -12.68 -13.21 8.16
CA MET A 542 -12.49 -13.58 6.76
C MET A 542 -12.99 -12.43 5.89
N VAL A 543 -12.08 -11.82 5.15
CA VAL A 543 -12.35 -10.78 4.15
C VAL A 543 -12.60 -11.45 2.81
N ILE A 544 -13.80 -11.28 2.26
CA ILE A 544 -14.25 -11.92 1.02
C ILE A 544 -14.66 -10.84 0.05
N GLU A 545 -14.11 -10.89 -1.17
CA GLU A 545 -14.49 -9.97 -2.23
C GLU A 545 -15.21 -10.70 -3.35
N ILE A 546 -16.43 -10.27 -3.62
CA ILE A 546 -17.25 -10.79 -4.69
C ILE A 546 -17.41 -9.66 -5.70
N THR A 547 -17.08 -9.92 -6.96
CA THR A 547 -17.18 -8.93 -8.03
C THR A 547 -18.10 -9.44 -9.14
N GLN A 548 -18.72 -8.50 -9.83
CA GLN A 548 -19.61 -8.73 -10.97
C GLN A 548 -19.38 -7.62 -11.99
N TRP A 549 -19.80 -7.88 -13.23
CA TRP A 549 -19.68 -6.89 -14.29
C TRP A 549 -20.86 -6.97 -15.26
N ARG A 550 -21.14 -5.84 -15.91
CA ARG A 550 -22.08 -5.74 -17.03
C ARG A 550 -21.51 -4.77 -18.09
N PRO A 551 -21.90 -4.89 -19.36
CA PRO A 551 -21.55 -3.88 -20.36
C PRO A 551 -22.24 -2.55 -20.03
N GLY A 552 -21.50 -1.45 -20.18
CA GLY A 552 -22.01 -0.08 -20.21
C GLY A 552 -21.73 0.52 -21.59
N PHE A 553 -22.64 1.32 -22.13
CA PHE A 553 -22.51 1.89 -23.48
C PHE A 553 -22.32 3.40 -23.45
N PHE A 554 -21.60 3.93 -24.45
CA PHE A 554 -21.48 5.36 -24.70
C PHE A 554 -22.61 5.91 -25.59
N GLY A 555 -23.53 5.09 -26.09
CA GLY A 555 -24.77 5.54 -26.74
C GLY A 555 -25.97 5.55 -25.77
N PRO A 556 -27.20 5.88 -26.24
CA PRO A 556 -28.41 5.48 -25.52
C PRO A 556 -28.35 3.96 -25.29
N ASP A 557 -28.57 3.55 -24.04
CA ASP A 557 -28.49 2.14 -23.64
C ASP A 557 -29.45 1.34 -24.55
N PRO A 558 -28.95 0.48 -25.45
CA PRO A 558 -29.84 -0.34 -26.26
C PRO A 558 -30.67 -1.13 -25.27
N THR A 559 -31.99 -0.81 -25.19
CA THR A 559 -32.94 -1.27 -24.18
C THR A 559 -32.43 -2.53 -23.50
N LEU A 560 -31.92 -2.42 -22.26
CA LEU A 560 -31.50 -3.56 -21.43
C LEU A 560 -32.44 -4.71 -21.78
N PRO A 561 -31.99 -5.76 -22.51
CA PRO A 561 -32.91 -6.78 -22.97
C PRO A 561 -33.59 -7.30 -21.71
N SER A 562 -34.89 -7.08 -21.62
CA SER A 562 -35.70 -7.58 -20.52
C SER A 562 -35.41 -9.07 -20.46
N ALA A 563 -34.62 -9.47 -19.47
CA ALA A 563 -34.23 -10.85 -19.22
C ALA A 563 -34.00 -11.66 -20.51
N GLY A 564 -32.95 -11.39 -21.30
CA GLY A 564 -32.59 -12.41 -22.29
C GLY A 564 -31.78 -12.11 -23.55
N GLY A 565 -30.72 -11.31 -23.49
CA GLY A 565 -29.71 -11.26 -24.56
C GLY A 565 -28.32 -11.38 -23.94
N GLY A 566 -27.45 -12.21 -24.52
CA GLY A 566 -26.20 -12.70 -23.90
C GLY A 566 -25.30 -11.62 -23.29
N LEU A 567 -25.10 -11.70 -21.97
CA LEU A 567 -24.17 -10.86 -21.18
C LEU A 567 -22.75 -11.44 -21.14
N ALA A 568 -22.14 -11.65 -22.31
CA ALA A 568 -20.78 -12.18 -22.42
C ALA A 568 -19.98 -11.53 -23.56
N VAL A 569 -20.28 -10.28 -23.91
CA VAL A 569 -19.49 -9.51 -24.88
C VAL A 569 -18.97 -8.27 -24.17
N THR A 570 -17.66 -8.22 -23.95
CA THR A 570 -16.98 -6.97 -23.63
C THR A 570 -17.25 -6.03 -24.81
N PRO A 571 -17.92 -4.88 -24.60
CA PRO A 571 -18.21 -3.98 -25.70
C PRO A 571 -16.90 -3.54 -26.34
N HIS A 572 -16.92 -3.27 -27.65
CA HIS A 572 -15.75 -2.70 -28.31
C HIS A 572 -15.37 -1.40 -27.57
N PRO A 573 -14.07 -1.11 -27.32
CA PRO A 573 -13.66 0.06 -26.54
C PRO A 573 -14.20 1.40 -27.07
N ASP A 574 -14.50 1.47 -28.37
CA ASP A 574 -15.11 2.64 -29.01
C ASP A 574 -16.63 2.76 -28.80
N GLU A 575 -17.31 1.68 -28.41
CA GLU A 575 -18.77 1.60 -28.28
C GLU A 575 -19.25 1.60 -26.81
N GLY A 576 -18.41 1.12 -25.89
CA GLY A 576 -18.76 0.99 -24.49
C GLY A 576 -17.59 0.68 -23.58
N PHE A 577 -17.93 0.27 -22.35
CA PHE A 577 -16.99 -0.01 -21.27
C PHE A 577 -17.53 -1.12 -20.36
N VAL A 578 -16.68 -1.64 -19.48
CA VAL A 578 -17.08 -2.61 -18.45
C VAL A 578 -17.51 -1.86 -17.19
N PHE A 579 -18.78 -1.99 -16.81
CA PHE A 579 -19.30 -1.47 -15.55
C PHE A 579 -19.22 -2.54 -14.47
N ARG A 580 -18.56 -2.23 -13.35
CA ARG A 580 -18.38 -3.19 -12.24
C ARG A 580 -19.20 -2.87 -11.01
N GLY A 581 -19.62 -3.94 -10.35
CA GLY A 581 -20.18 -3.93 -9.02
C GLY A 581 -19.59 -5.06 -8.20
N GLY A 582 -19.93 -5.11 -6.92
CA GLY A 582 -19.38 -6.11 -6.04
C GLY A 582 -19.63 -5.80 -4.58
N CYS A 583 -19.18 -6.68 -3.71
CA CYS A 583 -19.17 -6.45 -2.28
C CYS A 583 -17.90 -6.99 -1.62
N SER A 584 -17.41 -6.27 -0.62
CA SER A 584 -16.43 -6.77 0.35
C SER A 584 -17.18 -7.15 1.62
N LEU A 585 -16.98 -8.38 2.08
CA LEU A 585 -17.58 -8.92 3.29
C LEU A 585 -16.51 -9.16 4.33
N LEU A 586 -16.76 -8.74 5.56
CA LEU A 586 -15.96 -9.12 6.71
C LEU A 586 -16.80 -10.05 7.56
N VAL A 587 -16.37 -11.32 7.63
CA VAL A 587 -17.10 -12.38 8.34
C VAL A 587 -16.26 -12.84 9.52
N ASP A 588 -16.80 -12.74 10.72
CA ASP A 588 -16.14 -13.26 11.91
C ASP A 588 -15.96 -14.78 11.79
N ILE A 589 -14.72 -15.27 11.93
CA ILE A 589 -14.40 -16.68 11.64
C ILE A 589 -14.97 -17.62 12.70
N GLU A 590 -15.13 -17.16 13.94
CA GLU A 590 -15.59 -18.01 15.05
C GLU A 590 -17.11 -18.15 15.06
N THR A 591 -17.81 -17.07 14.74
CA THR A 591 -19.27 -16.97 14.83
C THR A 591 -19.97 -17.08 13.47
N ALA A 592 -19.22 -16.96 12.36
CA ALA A 592 -19.75 -16.83 11.00
C ALA A 592 -20.69 -15.63 10.79
N ARG A 593 -20.68 -14.66 11.71
CA ARG A 593 -21.48 -13.45 11.61
C ARG A 593 -20.85 -12.51 10.59
N VAL A 594 -21.66 -11.98 9.68
CA VAL A 594 -21.22 -10.89 8.80
C VAL A 594 -21.18 -9.61 9.61
N ARG A 595 -19.97 -9.08 9.82
CA ARG A 595 -19.76 -7.83 10.54
C ARG A 595 -19.98 -6.64 9.63
N TYR A 596 -19.50 -6.71 8.38
CA TYR A 596 -19.69 -5.66 7.38
C TYR A 596 -19.98 -6.24 6.01
N ALA A 597 -20.83 -5.53 5.26
CA ALA A 597 -21.05 -5.75 3.84
C ALA A 597 -20.92 -4.40 3.11
N ILE A 598 -19.79 -4.21 2.43
CA ILE A 598 -19.44 -2.96 1.74
C ILE A 598 -19.76 -3.14 0.27
N VAL A 599 -20.84 -2.54 -0.19
CA VAL A 599 -21.42 -2.86 -1.52
C VAL A 599 -21.26 -1.71 -2.51
N LYS A 600 -20.94 -2.10 -3.74
CA LYS A 600 -21.02 -1.29 -4.96
C LYS A 600 -22.06 -1.91 -5.88
N ASP A 601 -23.29 -1.42 -5.80
CA ASP A 601 -24.44 -2.00 -6.51
C ASP A 601 -24.26 -1.91 -8.03
N ILE A 602 -24.35 -3.05 -8.72
CA ILE A 602 -24.28 -3.11 -10.20
C ILE A 602 -25.49 -2.46 -10.87
N LYS A 603 -26.60 -2.28 -10.17
CA LYS A 603 -27.83 -1.68 -10.69
C LYS A 603 -27.88 -0.17 -10.49
N ASP A 604 -26.92 0.41 -9.78
CA ASP A 604 -26.84 1.86 -9.55
C ASP A 604 -26.61 2.61 -10.87
N THR A 605 -27.67 3.25 -11.35
CA THR A 605 -27.66 4.07 -12.56
C THR A 605 -26.84 5.34 -12.38
N GLY A 606 -26.82 5.93 -11.19
CA GLY A 606 -26.01 7.10 -10.88
C GLY A 606 -24.50 6.80 -10.96
N ARG A 607 -24.06 5.64 -10.49
CA ARG A 607 -22.67 5.17 -10.67
C ARG A 607 -22.34 4.93 -12.14
N LEU A 608 -23.25 4.27 -12.87
CA LEU A 608 -23.07 4.03 -14.30
C LEU A 608 -22.89 5.34 -15.09
N GLU A 609 -23.74 6.34 -14.84
CA GLU A 609 -23.64 7.64 -15.51
C GLU A 609 -22.34 8.38 -15.14
N ARG A 610 -21.86 8.28 -13.90
CA ARG A 610 -20.59 8.90 -13.50
C ARG A 610 -19.39 8.26 -14.17
N GLN A 611 -19.32 6.93 -14.22
CA GLN A 611 -18.26 6.24 -14.95
C GLN A 611 -18.35 6.57 -16.45
N ARG A 612 -19.55 6.63 -17.02
CA ARG A 612 -19.76 7.06 -18.41
C ARG A 612 -19.26 8.49 -18.66
N ALA A 613 -19.58 9.44 -17.78
CA ALA A 613 -19.14 10.83 -17.90
C ALA A 613 -17.61 10.95 -17.80
N PHE A 614 -17.02 10.24 -16.84
CA PHE A 614 -15.57 10.15 -16.67
C PHE A 614 -14.89 9.62 -17.93
N LEU A 615 -15.37 8.51 -18.47
CA LEU A 615 -14.80 7.88 -19.66
C LEU A 615 -15.08 8.66 -20.97
N ARG A 616 -16.18 9.41 -21.06
CA ARG A 616 -16.49 10.25 -22.23
C ARG A 616 -15.63 11.52 -22.30
N GLY A 617 -15.09 11.98 -21.18
CA GLY A 617 -14.12 13.08 -21.15
C GLY A 617 -14.73 14.47 -21.10
N ASP A 618 -15.70 14.72 -20.21
CA ASP A 618 -15.98 16.08 -19.74
C ASP A 618 -14.80 16.68 -18.92
N THR A 619 -13.69 15.94 -18.80
CA THR A 619 -12.45 16.31 -18.12
C THR A 619 -11.25 15.87 -18.98
N ASP A 620 -10.56 16.88 -19.53
CA ASP A 620 -9.29 16.93 -20.26
C ASP A 620 -8.89 15.81 -21.26
N THR A 621 -8.87 16.15 -22.55
CA THR A 621 -8.71 15.25 -23.70
C THR A 621 -7.28 14.75 -23.93
N SER A 622 -6.25 15.43 -23.38
CA SER A 622 -4.84 15.09 -23.63
C SER A 622 -4.34 13.92 -22.77
N LEU A 623 -4.81 13.83 -21.53
CA LEU A 623 -4.47 12.77 -20.57
C LEU A 623 -5.10 11.41 -20.99
N ARG A 624 -6.29 11.44 -21.60
CA ARG A 624 -6.99 10.23 -22.08
C ARG A 624 -6.20 9.45 -23.13
N ALA A 625 -5.46 10.12 -24.00
CA ALA A 625 -4.70 9.49 -25.08
C ALA A 625 -3.41 8.80 -24.57
N THR A 626 -2.80 9.32 -23.51
CA THR A 626 -1.56 8.77 -22.94
C THR A 626 -1.85 7.67 -21.92
N TYR A 627 -2.86 7.85 -21.06
CA TYR A 627 -3.14 6.94 -19.95
C TYR A 627 -4.06 5.78 -20.32
N PHE A 628 -5.15 6.04 -21.04
CA PHE A 628 -6.21 5.04 -21.25
C PHE A 628 -6.04 4.26 -22.56
N ARG A 629 -5.53 4.88 -23.63
CA ARG A 629 -5.20 4.15 -24.87
C ARG A 629 -3.97 3.24 -24.73
N ALA A 630 -3.04 3.53 -23.81
CA ALA A 630 -1.87 2.69 -23.55
C ALA A 630 -2.22 1.42 -22.75
N ILE A 631 -3.23 1.47 -21.88
CA ILE A 631 -3.76 0.29 -21.18
C ILE A 631 -4.40 -0.70 -22.18
N ASP A 632 -5.02 -0.19 -23.26
CA ASP A 632 -5.71 -0.99 -24.27
C ASP A 632 -4.87 -1.33 -25.53
N ARG A 633 -3.76 -0.63 -25.81
CA ARG A 633 -2.92 -0.86 -27.00
C ARG A 633 -1.46 -1.14 -26.65
N GLU A 634 -1.11 -2.42 -26.75
CA GLU A 634 0.22 -2.99 -27.03
C GLU A 634 1.39 -2.91 -26.03
N GLN A 635 1.32 -2.28 -24.87
CA GLN A 635 2.34 -2.50 -23.82
C GLN A 635 1.71 -2.41 -22.44
N GLY A 636 1.35 -3.55 -21.83
CA GLY A 636 0.67 -3.59 -20.53
C GLY A 636 1.57 -3.26 -19.34
N GLU A 637 2.22 -2.10 -19.40
CA GLU A 637 3.05 -1.48 -18.39
C GLU A 637 2.46 -0.11 -18.00
N PRO A 638 1.27 -0.07 -17.33
CA PRO A 638 0.58 1.19 -17.03
C PRO A 638 1.40 2.14 -16.15
N PHE A 639 2.17 1.59 -15.21
CA PHE A 639 3.02 2.36 -14.28
C PHE A 639 4.23 3.00 -14.98
N ALA A 640 4.75 2.39 -16.05
CA ALA A 640 5.86 2.96 -16.80
C ALA A 640 5.51 4.32 -17.42
N PHE A 641 4.26 4.50 -17.85
CA PHE A 641 3.76 5.76 -18.39
C PHE A 641 3.36 6.76 -17.30
N LEU A 642 2.80 6.28 -16.17
CA LEU A 642 2.48 7.12 -15.01
C LEU A 642 3.71 7.77 -14.39
N HIS A 643 4.78 7.01 -14.22
CA HIS A 643 5.96 7.48 -13.49
C HIS A 643 7.03 8.08 -14.40
N ARG A 644 6.79 8.17 -15.71
CA ARG A 644 7.73 8.84 -16.61
C ARG A 644 7.79 10.31 -16.22
N ILE A 645 8.93 10.72 -15.66
CA ILE A 645 9.22 12.09 -15.30
C ILE A 645 9.12 12.93 -16.58
N ALA A 646 8.25 13.94 -16.59
CA ALA A 646 8.18 14.90 -17.69
C ALA A 646 9.46 15.74 -17.67
N ASP A 647 10.21 15.73 -18.77
CA ASP A 647 11.42 16.54 -19.00
C ASP A 647 11.18 18.05 -18.86
#